data_AF-A0A7Y5W734-F1
#
_entry.id   AF-A0A7Y5W734-F1
#
_cell.length_a   1.000
_cell.length_b   1.000
_cell.length_c   1.000
_cell.angle_alpha   90.00
_cell.angle_beta   90.00
_cell.angle_gamma   90.00
#
_symmetry.space_group_name_H-M   'P 1'
#
loop_
_entity.id
_entity.type
_entity.pdbx_description
1 polymer ?
#
loop_
_entity_poly.entity_id
_entity_poly.type
_entity_poly.pdbx_seq_one_letter_code
_entity_poly.pdbx_strand_id
1 'polypeptide(L)'
;MTRMSLGWALLYWTFAGLAGAVEQPIVVPIFTDPSPVIDGNLQDWANKGVFLELKTAEQVTHNRNAWKNPQDLSGCVRFACDDKYFFVACQVIDSFVIQDSSGVEVWRGDHVMLTVDFVRSGKSGDLVQMGLSPGSLKAAGDSAPDIKPELVIWRPTGMSIEGAIVAARRTEQGYDLEAAIPWTVLKVAPVKYQTFALQVAFSDCDSTPTVQEKVMSNSTQPWQPLEPNRLSPAGLADRTGNLPPSAFASNTTELAKALSLEKDQKKSLSFEVAETPDGMIPTLIFKARMQSPHAAGCSGPLRITVNGKPIGPDNIVNRPAQMPTINGMELSAWYDAGPRLWFGPSYEAIEAGPYKPLDVVSYDYVLRLDKMVQKGANIIELANVDVRPEIVVVMDDLAFAWWSPSRFIKPKVLAPAPTGAIPTYEPWTQCRVDYRATVLPGGGLKVSWGGRELLFESRFSTPDGQWAELTEKDSLGWRREDARPAGNVFCGMAGALRLERSLETRDECLLVRDTLFNSSSQDLPVMVAHQAAPGPYEHLYLGGRSIPAKSGAASVPSNPSVVVLSKNSGFGIMPADDVFRIHYSGSCDDRQVALSDRNLVLRPGVTYRQEWLIVPLPEPDYWHFVNAVRRHFKTNFAIPGSFLFYHREKPVYQIVRALDWAGAIYLSFGPADYYKGAFPHGPMMRTMDQSRIVITQKAVDAASVPTKRLNYFNCFNYSLPWEKDHPGLWPECRVLLPDGKQVSDGTTMTYFFPTLTNAYGRQMDELVDWLLNTVGAEGLYWDCYDYHNVTHYGEPWDGWTADINPRTHKIDRKRSSLSILSWPWREKLTARLLKEGRPLVANGNPSFTSEYQYQFPRFVETADIGNLSAAHLFTPIALGDHITERNEIDSYRWMLRALDWGGLYYWYNECPSRPALTKYMFPFTPIELHGGYLIGKERILTKTSGHFGWGDSAEFDTHVFDRIGQETKDLKVPRIVKDGKAYGEVRIPEGYAVVIVRR
;
A
#
# COMPACT_ATOMS: atom_id res chain seq x y z
N MET A 1 47.17 19.66 62.20
CA MET A 1 48.09 20.72 62.66
C MET A 1 48.27 21.71 61.53
N THR A 2 47.80 22.95 61.74
CA THR A 2 48.41 24.24 61.32
C THR A 2 48.84 24.42 59.86
N ARG A 3 48.70 25.56 59.18
CA ARG A 3 48.05 26.88 59.31
C ARG A 3 48.56 27.64 58.06
N MET A 4 47.68 28.39 57.39
CA MET A 4 47.92 29.58 56.54
C MET A 4 49.36 30.12 56.37
N SER A 5 49.80 30.49 55.14
CA SER A 5 49.60 31.85 54.58
C SER A 5 50.23 32.07 53.17
N LEU A 6 49.44 32.79 52.35
CA LEU A 6 49.70 33.70 51.21
C LEU A 6 50.84 33.51 50.18
N GLY A 7 50.42 33.55 48.90
CA GLY A 7 51.20 34.00 47.73
C GLY A 7 50.50 33.65 46.41
N TRP A 8 49.77 34.60 45.82
CA TRP A 8 48.99 34.47 44.57
C TRP A 8 49.84 34.59 43.28
N ALA A 9 49.28 34.05 42.20
CA ALA A 9 49.48 34.37 40.78
C ALA A 9 50.57 33.62 39.97
N LEU A 10 50.18 33.27 38.73
CA LEU A 10 50.90 32.59 37.65
C LEU A 10 51.00 31.06 37.72
N LEU A 11 49.95 30.36 37.26
CA LEU A 11 50.09 29.24 36.30
C LEU A 11 48.69 28.81 35.79
N TYR A 12 48.13 29.49 34.78
CA TYR A 12 47.02 28.97 33.94
C TYR A 12 46.92 29.81 32.66
N TRP A 13 47.95 29.75 31.81
CA TRP A 13 47.91 30.26 30.43
C TRP A 13 48.61 29.23 29.56
N THR A 14 47.85 28.29 29.00
CA THR A 14 48.09 27.57 27.73
C THR A 14 47.00 26.51 27.57
N PHE A 15 45.85 26.92 27.04
CA PHE A 15 44.95 26.17 26.14
C PHE A 15 43.72 27.05 25.88
N ALA A 16 43.98 28.25 25.35
CA ALA A 16 42.99 29.07 24.67
C ALA A 16 43.48 29.20 23.23
N GLY A 17 43.02 28.30 22.36
CA GLY A 17 43.35 28.27 20.95
C GLY A 17 42.43 27.26 20.28
N LEU A 18 41.66 27.73 19.30
CA LEU A 18 40.52 27.08 18.62
C LEU A 18 39.15 27.28 19.28
N ALA A 19 38.80 28.53 19.59
CA ALA A 19 37.44 28.98 19.31
C ALA A 19 37.41 29.37 17.83
N GLY A 20 36.84 28.52 16.97
CA GLY A 20 36.51 28.93 15.60
C GLY A 20 35.54 30.11 15.67
N ALA A 21 35.79 31.14 14.87
CA ALA A 21 34.86 32.27 14.77
C ALA A 21 33.46 31.73 14.43
N VAL A 22 32.48 31.98 15.29
CA VAL A 22 31.08 31.67 14.99
C VAL A 22 30.66 32.62 13.87
N GLU A 23 30.47 32.10 12.65
CA GLU A 23 29.89 32.87 11.54
C GLU A 23 28.54 33.45 12.00
N GLN A 24 28.33 34.76 11.79
CA GLN A 24 27.05 35.38 12.13
C GLN A 24 25.95 34.89 11.19
N PRO A 25 24.73 34.61 11.70
CA PRO A 25 23.64 34.17 10.86
C PRO A 25 23.22 35.22 9.81
N ILE A 26 22.82 34.75 8.62
CA ILE A 26 22.26 35.59 7.57
C ILE A 26 20.81 35.94 7.92
N VAL A 27 20.52 37.22 8.19
CA VAL A 27 19.17 37.68 8.51
C VAL A 27 18.46 38.14 7.24
N VAL A 28 17.45 37.42 6.77
CA VAL A 28 16.71 37.81 5.55
C VAL A 28 15.47 38.62 5.96
N PRO A 29 15.44 39.95 5.77
CA PRO A 29 14.31 40.78 6.17
C PRO A 29 13.10 40.58 5.25
N ILE A 30 11.90 40.68 5.81
CA ILE A 30 10.66 40.81 5.04
C ILE A 30 10.55 42.27 4.56
N PHE A 31 10.47 42.49 3.25
CA PHE A 31 10.29 43.81 2.65
C PHE A 31 9.02 44.50 3.18
N THR A 32 9.13 45.82 3.36
CA THR A 32 7.98 46.71 3.49
C THR A 32 7.59 47.18 2.08
N ASP A 33 6.30 47.08 1.75
CA ASP A 33 5.71 47.47 0.46
C ASP A 33 6.17 48.88 0.02
N PRO A 34 6.70 49.07 -1.22
CA PRO A 34 6.71 48.13 -2.33
C PRO A 34 7.94 47.21 -2.46
N SER A 35 7.70 46.01 -2.99
CA SER A 35 8.72 45.02 -3.40
C SER A 35 9.64 45.60 -4.50
N PRO A 36 10.90 45.13 -4.61
CA PRO A 36 11.84 45.62 -5.62
C PRO A 36 11.37 45.27 -7.04
N VAL A 37 11.66 46.15 -7.99
CA VAL A 37 11.51 45.87 -9.42
C VAL A 37 12.69 45.01 -9.86
N ILE A 38 12.44 43.90 -10.57
CA ILE A 38 13.49 43.01 -11.05
C ILE A 38 13.86 43.41 -12.48
N ASP A 39 14.83 44.31 -12.62
CA ASP A 39 15.27 44.86 -13.90
C ASP A 39 16.80 44.87 -14.09
N GLY A 40 17.55 44.35 -13.11
CA GLY A 40 19.01 44.30 -13.12
C GLY A 40 19.65 45.60 -12.65
N ASN A 41 18.91 46.50 -12.00
CA ASN A 41 19.40 47.76 -11.44
C ASN A 41 19.30 47.77 -9.91
N LEU A 42 20.45 47.69 -9.23
CA LEU A 42 20.50 47.56 -7.77
C LEU A 42 20.20 48.84 -6.97
N GLN A 43 19.77 49.93 -7.61
CA GLN A 43 19.48 51.20 -6.92
C GLN A 43 18.42 51.04 -5.81
N ASP A 44 17.40 50.22 -6.04
CA ASP A 44 16.31 49.99 -5.07
C ASP A 44 16.76 49.20 -3.82
N TRP A 45 17.97 48.64 -3.85
CA TRP A 45 18.57 47.84 -2.78
C TRP A 45 19.53 48.62 -1.87
N ALA A 46 19.88 49.86 -2.19
CA ALA A 46 20.96 50.62 -1.54
C ALA A 46 20.89 50.66 0.00
N ASN A 47 19.68 50.54 0.57
CA ASN A 47 19.43 50.48 2.03
C ASN A 47 18.53 49.32 2.46
N LYS A 48 18.43 48.24 1.67
CA LYS A 48 17.53 47.11 1.94
C LYS A 48 18.25 45.76 1.85
N GLY A 49 17.73 44.76 2.54
CA GLY A 49 18.30 43.39 2.56
C GLY A 49 19.57 43.26 3.41
N VAL A 50 20.00 42.03 3.68
CA VAL A 50 21.29 41.77 4.36
C VAL A 50 22.44 41.76 3.38
N PHE A 51 23.41 42.63 3.63
CA PHE A 51 24.61 42.80 2.81
C PHE A 51 25.68 41.79 3.20
N LEU A 52 26.08 40.94 2.27
CA LEU A 52 27.24 40.05 2.39
C LEU A 52 28.26 40.40 1.31
N GLU A 53 29.53 40.51 1.70
CA GLU A 53 30.63 40.85 0.80
C GLU A 53 31.54 39.65 0.60
N LEU A 54 31.82 39.32 -0.66
CA LEU A 54 32.73 38.25 -1.08
C LEU A 54 33.92 38.89 -1.80
N LYS A 55 35.07 39.00 -1.12
CA LYS A 55 36.26 39.71 -1.66
C LYS A 55 37.61 39.20 -1.21
N THR A 56 37.67 38.19 -0.32
CA THR A 56 38.93 37.72 0.24
C THR A 56 39.37 36.40 -0.38
N ALA A 57 40.68 36.13 -0.36
CA ALA A 57 41.24 34.89 -0.90
C ALA A 57 40.68 33.64 -0.18
N GLU A 58 40.36 33.75 1.11
CA GLU A 58 39.80 32.66 1.91
C GLU A 58 38.40 32.25 1.43
N GLN A 59 37.64 33.19 0.84
CA GLN A 59 36.32 32.94 0.28
C GLN A 59 36.39 32.25 -1.09
N VAL A 60 37.57 32.18 -1.73
CA VAL A 60 37.78 31.36 -2.93
C VAL A 60 37.92 29.90 -2.49
N THR A 61 36.85 29.14 -2.69
CA THR A 61 36.69 27.76 -2.19
C THR A 61 36.92 26.71 -3.26
N HIS A 62 36.93 27.09 -4.53
CA HIS A 62 37.41 26.26 -5.64
C HIS A 62 38.56 26.99 -6.35
N ASN A 63 39.70 26.30 -6.52
CA ASN A 63 40.88 26.78 -7.26
C ASN A 63 41.45 28.14 -6.80
N ARG A 64 41.66 28.32 -5.49
CA ARG A 64 42.19 29.57 -4.89
C ARG A 64 43.48 30.09 -5.54
N ASN A 65 44.36 29.20 -5.99
CA ASN A 65 45.64 29.58 -6.60
C ASN A 65 45.47 30.31 -7.95
N ALA A 66 44.33 30.14 -8.62
CA ALA A 66 44.02 30.85 -9.86
C ALA A 66 43.49 32.27 -9.62
N TRP A 67 42.98 32.55 -8.41
CA TRP A 67 42.44 33.88 -8.07
C TRP A 67 43.55 34.89 -7.82
N LYS A 68 43.53 36.00 -8.57
CA LYS A 68 44.61 37.00 -8.51
C LYS A 68 44.36 38.10 -7.47
N ASN A 69 43.16 38.68 -7.50
CA ASN A 69 42.76 39.82 -6.67
C ASN A 69 41.23 40.04 -6.81
N PRO A 70 40.62 40.98 -6.06
CA PRO A 70 39.18 41.23 -6.15
C PRO A 70 38.66 41.68 -7.52
N GLN A 71 39.51 42.15 -8.45
CA GLN A 71 39.08 42.48 -9.82
C GLN A 71 38.94 41.24 -10.71
N ASP A 72 39.54 40.11 -10.33
CA ASP A 72 39.42 38.82 -11.01
C ASP A 72 38.02 38.22 -10.74
N LEU A 73 37.66 38.08 -9.46
CA LEU A 73 36.32 37.70 -9.01
C LEU A 73 36.05 38.26 -7.61
N SER A 74 35.01 39.05 -7.45
CA SER A 74 34.48 39.46 -6.14
C SER A 74 33.05 39.96 -6.27
N GLY A 75 32.44 40.44 -5.18
CA GLY A 75 31.15 41.11 -5.26
C GLY A 75 30.42 41.20 -3.93
N CYS A 76 29.15 41.57 -4.01
CA CYS A 76 28.25 41.56 -2.86
C CYS A 76 26.90 40.97 -3.23
N VAL A 77 26.21 40.46 -2.21
CA VAL A 77 24.86 39.89 -2.34
C VAL A 77 23.96 40.42 -1.24
N ARG A 78 22.69 40.63 -1.61
CA ARG A 78 21.59 41.00 -0.73
C ARG A 78 20.46 40.00 -0.83
N PHE A 79 19.89 39.64 0.32
CA PHE A 79 18.70 38.79 0.44
C PHE A 79 17.56 39.57 1.08
N ALA A 80 16.34 39.30 0.62
CA ALA A 80 15.10 39.78 1.22
C ALA A 80 13.94 38.86 0.82
N CYS A 81 12.75 39.06 1.39
CA CYS A 81 11.55 38.33 0.97
C CYS A 81 10.27 39.15 1.13
N ASP A 82 9.19 38.72 0.49
CA ASP A 82 7.81 39.10 0.83
C ASP A 82 6.93 37.84 0.92
N ASP A 83 5.60 38.01 0.96
CA ASP A 83 4.66 36.90 1.04
C ASP A 83 4.66 36.00 -0.21
N LYS A 84 5.21 36.47 -1.34
CA LYS A 84 5.19 35.80 -2.65
C LYS A 84 6.56 35.32 -3.11
N TYR A 85 7.63 36.07 -2.84
CA TYR A 85 8.96 35.85 -3.39
C TYR A 85 10.07 35.86 -2.34
N PHE A 86 11.08 35.02 -2.58
CA PHE A 86 12.42 35.14 -2.03
C PHE A 86 13.29 35.90 -3.05
N PHE A 87 13.86 37.02 -2.63
CA PHE A 87 14.62 37.92 -3.50
C PHE A 87 16.11 37.82 -3.28
N VAL A 88 16.86 37.93 -4.38
CA VAL A 88 18.32 37.89 -4.41
C VAL A 88 18.81 39.01 -5.31
N ALA A 89 19.77 39.79 -4.84
CA ALA A 89 20.41 40.86 -5.60
C ALA A 89 21.92 40.77 -5.45
N CYS A 90 22.64 40.70 -6.56
CA CYS A 90 24.08 40.49 -6.61
C CYS A 90 24.74 41.56 -7.47
N GLN A 91 25.79 42.18 -6.95
CA GLN A 91 26.78 42.87 -7.76
C GLN A 91 27.98 41.96 -7.86
N VAL A 92 28.31 41.48 -9.06
CA VAL A 92 29.45 40.61 -9.32
C VAL A 92 30.50 41.41 -10.08
N ILE A 93 31.71 41.44 -9.53
CA ILE A 93 32.91 41.99 -10.15
C ILE A 93 33.64 40.82 -10.78
N ASP A 94 33.83 40.91 -12.08
CA ASP A 94 34.41 39.86 -12.91
C ASP A 94 35.02 40.51 -14.16
N SER A 95 36.32 40.26 -14.35
CA SER A 95 37.08 40.85 -15.46
C SER A 95 36.66 40.29 -16.83
N PHE A 96 36.05 39.10 -16.88
CA PHE A 96 35.62 38.46 -18.12
C PHE A 96 34.36 37.62 -17.89
N VAL A 97 33.20 38.14 -18.30
CA VAL A 97 31.94 37.39 -18.15
C VAL A 97 31.61 36.67 -19.44
N ILE A 98 31.43 35.35 -19.34
CA ILE A 98 31.01 34.41 -20.36
C ILE A 98 29.88 33.50 -19.83
N GLN A 99 28.73 33.56 -20.47
CA GLN A 99 27.64 32.62 -20.23
C GLN A 99 26.95 32.33 -21.57
N ASP A 100 27.42 31.29 -22.23
CA ASP A 100 26.99 30.82 -23.55
C ASP A 100 26.04 29.61 -23.47
N SER A 101 25.64 29.23 -22.26
CA SER A 101 24.83 28.06 -21.97
C SER A 101 23.50 28.44 -21.32
N SER A 102 22.51 27.54 -21.42
CA SER A 102 21.18 27.72 -20.84
C SER A 102 20.66 26.44 -20.19
N GLY A 103 19.62 26.56 -19.37
CA GLY A 103 19.03 25.46 -18.64
C GLY A 103 20.04 24.72 -17.77
N VAL A 104 19.98 23.39 -17.74
CA VAL A 104 20.84 22.59 -16.85
C VAL A 104 22.34 22.75 -17.07
N GLU A 105 22.79 23.31 -18.21
CA GLU A 105 24.20 23.54 -18.55
C GLU A 105 24.76 24.90 -18.10
N VAL A 106 23.96 25.76 -17.46
CA VAL A 106 24.40 27.09 -16.94
C VAL A 106 25.66 27.02 -16.08
N TRP A 107 25.92 25.89 -15.42
CA TRP A 107 27.10 25.68 -14.57
C TRP A 107 28.45 25.81 -15.31
N ARG A 108 28.43 25.80 -16.65
CA ARG A 108 29.63 25.93 -17.48
C ARG A 108 30.12 27.36 -17.68
N GLY A 109 29.26 28.35 -17.48
CA GLY A 109 29.60 29.78 -17.57
C GLY A 109 29.41 30.49 -16.24
N ASP A 110 29.62 31.80 -16.22
CA ASP A 110 29.50 32.61 -15.01
C ASP A 110 28.06 32.65 -14.52
N HIS A 111 27.90 32.48 -13.22
CA HIS A 111 26.60 32.44 -12.57
C HIS A 111 26.71 32.71 -11.07
N VAL A 112 25.57 33.05 -10.47
CA VAL A 112 25.41 33.03 -9.01
C VAL A 112 24.77 31.70 -8.62
N MET A 113 25.41 30.95 -7.74
CA MET A 113 24.90 29.69 -7.21
C MET A 113 24.34 29.89 -5.80
N LEU A 114 23.14 29.35 -5.56
CA LEU A 114 22.51 29.29 -4.25
C LEU A 114 22.30 27.83 -3.85
N THR A 115 22.74 27.47 -2.64
CA THR A 115 22.41 26.18 -2.03
C THR A 115 21.66 26.45 -0.73
N VAL A 116 20.48 25.86 -0.56
CA VAL A 116 19.59 26.16 0.57
C VAL A 116 19.04 24.90 1.21
N ASP A 117 19.04 24.85 2.54
CA ASP A 117 18.30 23.90 3.36
C ASP A 117 17.18 24.64 4.12
N PHE A 118 16.01 24.79 3.49
CA PHE A 118 14.87 25.51 4.06
C PHE A 118 14.24 24.84 5.30
N VAL A 119 14.56 23.57 5.53
CA VAL A 119 14.02 22.78 6.63
C VAL A 119 15.04 22.52 7.73
N ARG A 120 16.33 22.83 7.51
CA ARG A 120 17.46 22.51 8.40
C ARG A 120 17.52 21.03 8.75
N SER A 121 17.41 20.16 7.74
CA SER A 121 17.54 18.71 7.96
C SER A 121 19.00 18.29 8.15
N GLY A 122 19.95 19.06 7.62
CA GLY A 122 21.37 18.68 7.58
C GLY A 122 21.65 17.50 6.65
N LYS A 123 20.70 17.14 5.77
CA LYS A 123 20.83 16.03 4.81
C LYS A 123 20.98 16.59 3.41
N SER A 124 21.93 16.06 2.65
CA SER A 124 22.18 16.46 1.26
C SER A 124 20.95 16.30 0.34
N GLY A 125 20.10 15.30 0.62
CA GLY A 125 18.89 15.03 -0.15
C GLY A 125 17.77 16.07 -0.02
N ASP A 126 17.80 16.91 1.02
CA ASP A 126 16.81 17.98 1.23
C ASP A 126 17.31 19.35 0.75
N LEU A 127 18.52 19.42 0.20
CA LEU A 127 19.10 20.66 -0.32
C LEU A 127 18.48 21.05 -1.66
N VAL A 128 18.20 22.34 -1.80
CA VAL A 128 17.84 22.95 -3.08
C VAL A 128 19.07 23.68 -3.62
N GLN A 129 19.60 23.23 -4.76
CA GLN A 129 20.75 23.86 -5.43
C GLN A 129 20.29 24.53 -6.72
N MET A 130 20.51 25.83 -6.82
CA MET A 130 20.01 26.69 -7.88
C MET A 130 21.14 27.53 -8.49
N GLY A 131 21.02 27.82 -9.78
CA GLY A 131 21.84 28.78 -10.51
C GLY A 131 21.00 29.96 -10.98
N LEU A 132 21.53 31.17 -10.79
CA LEU A 132 21.03 32.40 -11.40
C LEU A 132 22.03 32.79 -12.49
N SER A 133 21.60 32.59 -13.74
CA SER A 133 22.37 32.96 -14.92
C SER A 133 22.17 34.43 -15.22
N PRO A 134 23.24 35.22 -15.46
CA PRO A 134 23.11 36.58 -15.99
C PRO A 134 22.74 36.60 -17.48
N GLY A 135 22.68 35.44 -18.14
CA GLY A 135 22.60 35.36 -19.60
C GLY A 135 23.89 35.84 -20.26
N SER A 136 23.88 36.01 -21.58
CA SER A 136 25.10 36.38 -22.32
C SER A 136 25.50 37.85 -22.16
N LEU A 137 24.68 38.68 -21.49
CA LEU A 137 24.92 40.12 -21.23
C LEU A 137 25.41 40.91 -22.46
N LYS A 138 24.89 40.53 -23.61
CA LYS A 138 25.37 40.93 -24.92
C LYS A 138 25.22 42.43 -25.15
N ALA A 139 26.25 43.06 -25.73
CA ALA A 139 26.16 44.44 -26.19
C ALA A 139 25.30 44.56 -27.46
N ALA A 140 24.60 45.68 -27.62
CA ALA A 140 23.80 45.95 -28.81
C ALA A 140 24.66 45.86 -30.10
N GLY A 141 24.33 44.92 -30.99
CA GLY A 141 25.01 44.74 -32.29
C GLY A 141 26.02 43.60 -32.38
N ASP A 142 26.28 42.86 -31.29
CA ASP A 142 27.10 41.64 -31.33
C ASP A 142 26.40 40.52 -32.15
N SER A 143 27.14 39.55 -32.69
CA SER A 143 26.62 38.42 -33.49
C SER A 143 26.46 37.12 -32.69
N ALA A 144 26.93 37.05 -31.44
CA ALA A 144 26.77 35.88 -30.56
C ALA A 144 25.28 35.61 -30.20
N PRO A 145 24.90 34.37 -29.85
CA PRO A 145 23.55 34.08 -29.35
C PRO A 145 23.17 34.93 -28.14
N ASP A 146 21.96 35.51 -28.15
CA ASP A 146 21.40 36.27 -27.03
C ASP A 146 20.71 35.31 -26.04
N ILE A 147 21.41 34.97 -24.97
CA ILE A 147 20.90 34.09 -23.91
C ILE A 147 20.36 34.97 -22.80
N LYS A 148 19.09 34.75 -22.46
CA LYS A 148 18.42 35.55 -21.44
C LYS A 148 18.85 35.14 -20.04
N PRO A 149 18.83 36.08 -19.07
CA PRO A 149 18.94 35.72 -17.66
C PRO A 149 17.87 34.71 -17.26
N GLU A 150 18.23 33.72 -16.44
CA GLU A 150 17.29 32.66 -16.04
C GLU A 150 17.64 32.05 -14.67
N LEU A 151 16.62 31.43 -14.06
CA LEU A 151 16.77 30.57 -12.88
C LEU A 151 16.83 29.12 -13.34
N VAL A 152 17.79 28.36 -12.82
CA VAL A 152 17.92 26.92 -13.02
C VAL A 152 17.93 26.22 -11.67
N ILE A 153 17.21 25.11 -11.55
CA ILE A 153 17.24 24.25 -10.37
C ILE A 153 17.94 22.94 -10.75
N TRP A 154 19.18 22.76 -10.28
CA TRP A 154 19.95 21.54 -10.54
C TRP A 154 19.51 20.39 -9.63
N ARG A 155 19.13 20.71 -8.39
CA ARG A 155 18.68 19.71 -7.41
C ARG A 155 17.54 20.27 -6.54
N PRO A 156 16.46 19.49 -6.32
CA PRO A 156 16.12 18.26 -7.04
C PRO A 156 15.76 18.54 -8.51
N THR A 157 15.94 17.54 -9.38
CA THR A 157 15.64 17.67 -10.81
C THR A 157 14.14 17.75 -11.09
N GLY A 158 13.74 18.43 -12.17
CA GLY A 158 12.35 18.47 -12.63
C GLY A 158 11.43 19.42 -11.85
N MET A 159 11.98 20.31 -11.01
CA MET A 159 11.19 21.37 -10.39
C MET A 159 10.77 22.42 -11.42
N SER A 160 9.52 22.90 -11.31
CA SER A 160 9.05 24.03 -12.10
C SER A 160 9.70 25.32 -11.61
N ILE A 161 10.04 26.21 -12.54
CA ILE A 161 10.53 27.57 -12.30
C ILE A 161 9.47 28.62 -12.66
N GLU A 162 8.21 28.21 -12.85
CA GLU A 162 7.12 29.10 -13.27
C GLU A 162 6.94 30.27 -12.30
N GLY A 163 6.91 31.48 -12.87
CA GLY A 163 6.75 32.73 -12.12
C GLY A 163 8.06 33.28 -11.51
N ALA A 164 9.19 32.58 -11.65
CA ALA A 164 10.50 33.15 -11.33
C ALA A 164 10.89 34.23 -12.34
N ILE A 165 11.50 35.30 -11.85
CA ILE A 165 11.97 36.43 -12.66
C ILE A 165 13.45 36.61 -12.34
N VAL A 166 14.30 36.65 -13.37
CA VAL A 166 15.72 36.97 -13.28
C VAL A 166 16.02 38.07 -14.28
N ALA A 167 16.73 39.10 -13.84
CA ALA A 167 17.21 40.17 -14.70
C ALA A 167 18.68 40.45 -14.36
N ALA A 168 19.46 40.77 -15.38
CA ALA A 168 20.87 41.09 -15.19
C ALA A 168 21.30 42.19 -16.17
N ARG A 169 22.29 42.98 -15.75
CA ARG A 169 22.81 44.10 -16.51
C ARG A 169 24.34 44.12 -16.42
N ARG A 170 25.00 44.29 -17.57
CA ARG A 170 26.44 44.49 -17.64
C ARG A 170 26.84 45.81 -16.94
N THR A 171 27.90 45.76 -16.13
CA THR A 171 28.54 46.94 -15.53
C THR A 171 29.97 47.11 -16.07
N GLU A 172 30.63 48.22 -15.77
CA GLU A 172 32.03 48.45 -16.19
C GLU A 172 33.00 47.40 -15.61
N GLN A 173 32.64 46.76 -14.49
CA GLN A 173 33.51 45.87 -13.72
C GLN A 173 33.01 44.41 -13.67
N GLY A 174 31.89 44.09 -14.32
CA GLY A 174 31.24 42.78 -14.24
C GLY A 174 29.75 42.89 -14.57
N TYR A 175 28.88 42.51 -13.64
CA TYR A 175 27.43 42.59 -13.82
C TYR A 175 26.63 42.73 -12.51
N ASP A 176 25.46 43.35 -12.63
CA ASP A 176 24.42 43.36 -11.62
C ASP A 176 23.36 42.30 -11.98
N LEU A 177 22.84 41.57 -10.99
CA LEU A 177 21.81 40.54 -11.16
C LEU A 177 20.76 40.64 -10.06
N GLU A 178 19.49 40.55 -10.43
CA GLU A 178 18.36 40.47 -9.51
C GLU A 178 17.48 39.27 -9.84
N ALA A 179 16.94 38.63 -8.81
CA ALA A 179 16.00 37.53 -8.95
C ALA A 179 14.86 37.63 -7.94
N ALA A 180 13.65 37.34 -8.40
CA ALA A 180 12.48 37.07 -7.58
C ALA A 180 12.06 35.61 -7.76
N ILE A 181 12.24 34.79 -6.73
CA ILE A 181 11.98 33.36 -6.76
C ILE A 181 10.70 33.06 -5.96
N PRO A 182 9.61 32.58 -6.60
CA PRO A 182 8.38 32.29 -5.90
C PRO A 182 8.56 31.27 -4.78
N TRP A 183 7.93 31.49 -3.64
CA TRP A 183 7.90 30.50 -2.56
C TRP A 183 7.28 29.16 -3.00
N THR A 184 6.36 29.20 -3.96
CA THR A 184 5.76 28.01 -4.60
C THR A 184 6.79 27.20 -5.40
N VAL A 185 7.73 27.86 -6.09
CA VAL A 185 8.86 27.20 -6.76
C VAL A 185 9.72 26.51 -5.72
N LEU A 186 10.03 27.17 -4.60
CA LEU A 186 10.84 26.60 -3.52
C LEU A 186 10.10 25.52 -2.69
N LYS A 187 8.77 25.38 -2.86
CA LYS A 187 7.89 24.54 -2.02
C LYS A 187 8.01 24.86 -0.52
N VAL A 188 8.19 26.13 -0.20
CA VAL A 188 8.35 26.65 1.15
C VAL A 188 7.14 27.52 1.46
N ALA A 189 6.55 27.36 2.65
CA ALA A 189 5.68 28.39 3.20
C ALA A 189 6.54 29.23 4.14
N PRO A 190 6.86 30.49 3.79
CA PRO A 190 7.63 31.36 4.65
C PRO A 190 6.86 31.64 5.94
N VAL A 191 7.53 31.51 7.06
CA VAL A 191 6.97 31.87 8.37
C VAL A 191 7.91 32.84 9.06
N LYS A 192 7.34 33.78 9.81
CA LYS A 192 8.09 34.69 10.68
C LYS A 192 9.08 33.90 11.55
N TYR A 193 10.34 34.34 11.56
CA TYR A 193 11.45 33.70 12.30
C TYR A 193 11.79 32.27 11.88
N GLN A 194 11.32 31.81 10.72
CA GLN A 194 11.77 30.55 10.13
C GLN A 194 13.28 30.60 9.92
N THR A 195 14.00 29.63 10.50
CA THR A 195 15.43 29.45 10.24
C THR A 195 15.67 28.39 9.18
N PHE A 196 16.70 28.60 8.38
CA PHE A 196 17.18 27.73 7.32
C PHE A 196 18.71 27.79 7.28
N ALA A 197 19.34 27.09 6.34
CA ALA A 197 20.76 27.24 6.07
C ALA A 197 20.97 27.61 4.60
N LEU A 198 21.89 28.54 4.33
CA LEU A 198 22.08 29.14 3.01
C LEU A 198 23.57 29.26 2.69
N GLN A 199 23.91 28.96 1.46
CA GLN A 199 25.17 29.29 0.84
C GLN A 199 24.90 30.03 -0.46
N VAL A 200 25.72 31.04 -0.70
CA VAL A 200 25.80 31.78 -1.95
C VAL A 200 27.23 31.72 -2.46
N ALA A 201 27.37 31.54 -3.77
CA ALA A 201 28.66 31.52 -4.43
C ALA A 201 28.60 32.22 -5.79
N PHE A 202 29.69 32.87 -6.16
CA PHE A 202 29.94 33.36 -7.51
C PHE A 202 30.85 32.37 -8.23
N SER A 203 30.42 31.98 -9.42
CA SER A 203 31.14 31.10 -10.32
C SER A 203 31.79 31.92 -11.43
N ASP A 204 33.02 31.54 -11.76
CA ASP A 204 33.88 32.19 -12.74
C ASP A 204 34.47 31.11 -13.68
N CYS A 205 34.31 31.33 -14.99
CA CYS A 205 34.52 30.38 -16.07
C CYS A 205 35.30 30.97 -17.27
N ASP A 206 36.38 31.71 -17.01
CA ASP A 206 37.17 32.45 -18.01
C ASP A 206 37.73 31.65 -19.22
N SER A 207 37.88 30.33 -19.11
CA SER A 207 38.52 29.51 -20.15
C SER A 207 37.69 29.30 -21.42
N THR A 208 38.39 29.01 -22.51
CA THR A 208 37.79 28.45 -23.73
C THR A 208 38.41 27.07 -24.02
N PRO A 209 37.64 25.96 -24.03
CA PRO A 209 36.20 25.88 -23.76
C PRO A 209 35.85 26.24 -22.32
N THR A 210 34.62 26.72 -22.11
CA THR A 210 34.10 27.15 -20.81
C THR A 210 34.07 25.96 -19.84
N VAL A 211 34.73 26.14 -18.69
CA VAL A 211 34.79 25.18 -17.59
C VAL A 211 34.74 25.96 -16.28
N GLN A 212 34.16 25.37 -15.25
CA GLN A 212 34.17 25.96 -13.91
C GLN A 212 35.61 26.12 -13.40
N GLU A 213 36.09 27.35 -13.31
CA GLU A 213 37.48 27.62 -12.91
C GLU A 213 37.61 27.99 -11.44
N LYS A 214 36.84 28.98 -11.00
CA LYS A 214 36.92 29.57 -9.66
C LYS A 214 35.52 29.65 -9.06
N VAL A 215 35.42 29.37 -7.76
CA VAL A 215 34.16 29.56 -7.01
C VAL A 215 34.48 30.34 -5.75
N MET A 216 33.85 31.51 -5.60
CA MET A 216 33.93 32.33 -4.39
C MET A 216 32.62 32.23 -3.61
N SER A 217 32.64 31.80 -2.35
CA SER A 217 31.43 31.60 -1.53
C SER A 217 31.50 32.28 -0.18
N ASN A 218 30.34 32.47 0.47
CA ASN A 218 30.28 33.02 1.82
C ASN A 218 30.93 32.11 2.88
N SER A 219 30.89 30.79 2.69
CA SER A 219 31.69 29.84 3.48
C SER A 219 33.14 29.82 3.00
N THR A 220 34.10 29.68 3.93
CA THR A 220 35.54 29.53 3.64
C THR A 220 35.98 28.06 3.49
N GLN A 221 35.08 27.10 3.75
CA GLN A 221 35.37 25.67 3.57
C GLN A 221 35.55 25.31 2.08
N PRO A 222 36.48 24.39 1.74
CA PRO A 222 36.68 23.93 0.36
C PRO A 222 35.38 23.55 -0.33
N TRP A 223 35.26 23.89 -1.61
CA TRP A 223 34.03 23.67 -2.36
C TRP A 223 33.73 22.18 -2.52
N GLN A 224 32.50 21.81 -2.16
CA GLN A 224 31.92 20.50 -2.41
C GLN A 224 30.45 20.68 -2.80
N PRO A 225 29.97 20.00 -3.85
CA PRO A 225 28.58 20.07 -4.26
C PRO A 225 27.68 19.37 -3.22
N LEU A 226 26.54 19.97 -2.90
CA LEU A 226 25.51 19.39 -2.01
C LEU A 226 26.00 19.03 -0.60
N GLU A 227 26.98 19.75 -0.06
CA GLU A 227 27.52 19.52 1.29
C GLU A 227 26.80 20.39 2.34
N PRO A 228 25.96 19.81 3.21
CA PRO A 228 25.18 20.58 4.18
C PRO A 228 26.03 21.35 5.19
N ASN A 229 27.22 20.85 5.53
CA ASN A 229 28.08 21.48 6.54
C ASN A 229 28.73 22.79 6.07
N ARG A 230 28.57 23.17 4.80
CA ARG A 230 29.06 24.43 4.23
C ARG A 230 28.01 25.56 4.23
N LEU A 231 26.78 25.29 4.68
CA LEU A 231 25.69 26.27 4.70
C LEU A 231 25.78 27.14 5.96
N SER A 232 25.75 28.45 5.81
CA SER A 232 25.67 29.36 6.96
C SER A 232 24.23 29.38 7.51
N PRO A 233 24.03 29.44 8.84
CA PRO A 233 22.70 29.63 9.41
C PRO A 233 22.04 30.90 8.86
N ALA A 234 20.76 30.82 8.51
CA ALA A 234 19.98 31.94 7.98
C ALA A 234 18.57 31.95 8.59
N GLY A 235 17.87 33.08 8.55
CA GLY A 235 16.48 33.12 8.99
C GLY A 235 15.69 34.33 8.54
N LEU A 236 14.37 34.19 8.49
CA LEU A 236 13.44 35.24 8.07
C LEU A 236 13.16 36.20 9.24
N ALA A 237 13.59 37.45 9.10
CA ALA A 237 13.32 38.52 10.07
C ALA A 237 11.87 38.99 9.99
N ASP A 238 11.41 39.75 10.98
CA ASP A 238 10.13 40.44 10.89
C ASP A 238 10.19 41.66 9.93
N ARG A 239 9.05 42.36 9.77
CA ARG A 239 8.94 43.56 8.91
C ARG A 239 9.79 44.75 9.39
N THR A 240 10.32 44.69 10.60
CA THR A 240 11.26 45.70 11.13
C THR A 240 12.73 45.29 10.92
N GLY A 241 12.98 44.14 10.30
CA GLY A 241 14.31 43.58 10.09
C GLY A 241 14.87 42.85 11.32
N ASN A 242 14.07 42.60 12.35
CA ASN A 242 14.52 41.97 13.58
C ASN A 242 14.34 40.44 13.52
N LEU A 243 15.39 39.70 13.89
CA LEU A 243 15.37 38.25 14.08
C LEU A 243 16.01 37.94 15.44
N PRO A 244 15.23 37.51 16.46
CA PRO A 244 15.79 37.29 17.78
C PRO A 244 16.78 36.11 17.76
N PRO A 245 17.90 36.17 18.51
CA PRO A 245 18.86 35.05 18.59
C PRO A 245 18.22 33.72 19.03
N SER A 246 17.13 33.78 19.80
CA SER A 246 16.34 32.62 20.21
C SER A 246 15.73 31.84 19.02
N ALA A 247 15.57 32.45 17.84
CA ALA A 247 15.10 31.75 16.64
C ALA A 247 16.08 30.65 16.16
N PHE A 248 17.38 30.78 16.51
CA PHE A 248 18.42 29.81 16.19
C PHE A 248 18.70 28.80 17.32
N ALA A 249 18.02 28.93 18.46
CA ALA A 249 18.12 27.95 19.54
C ALA A 249 17.62 26.58 19.08
N SER A 250 17.99 25.52 19.82
CA SER A 250 17.42 24.19 19.55
C SER A 250 15.90 24.27 19.66
N ASN A 251 15.22 24.04 18.55
CA ASN A 251 13.78 23.91 18.50
C ASN A 251 13.30 22.54 19.01
N THR A 252 14.20 21.71 19.54
CA THR A 252 13.93 20.36 20.00
C THR A 252 14.22 20.22 21.50
N THR A 253 13.27 19.66 22.22
CA THR A 253 13.35 19.27 23.62
C THR A 253 13.32 17.74 23.71
N GLU A 254 14.42 17.13 24.16
CA GLU A 254 14.46 15.69 24.44
C GLU A 254 13.53 15.38 25.61
N LEU A 255 12.61 14.42 25.42
CA LEU A 255 11.68 13.96 26.45
C LEU A 255 12.16 12.64 27.05
N ALA A 256 12.70 11.74 26.22
CA ALA A 256 13.34 10.51 26.64
C ALA A 256 14.26 9.97 25.53
N LYS A 257 15.48 9.57 25.89
CA LYS A 257 16.38 8.87 24.96
C LYS A 257 15.89 7.46 24.61
N ALA A 258 15.39 6.74 25.60
CA ALA A 258 14.85 5.39 25.46
C ALA A 258 13.73 5.15 26.49
N LEU A 259 12.70 4.40 26.10
CA LEU A 259 11.56 4.02 26.92
C LEU A 259 11.04 2.64 26.50
N SER A 260 10.60 1.84 27.46
CA SER A 260 9.82 0.61 27.22
C SER A 260 8.50 0.65 27.96
N LEU A 261 7.43 0.15 27.34
CA LEU A 261 6.09 0.05 27.90
C LEU A 261 5.59 -1.40 27.82
N GLU A 262 5.52 -2.07 28.96
CA GLU A 262 4.82 -3.36 29.11
C GLU A 262 3.29 -3.17 28.96
N LYS A 263 2.54 -4.27 28.87
CA LYS A 263 1.08 -4.22 28.78
C LYS A 263 0.48 -3.38 29.92
N ASP A 264 -0.51 -2.54 29.57
CA ASP A 264 -1.24 -1.63 30.47
C ASP A 264 -0.35 -0.57 31.16
N GLN A 265 0.95 -0.53 30.86
CA GLN A 265 1.86 0.46 31.42
C GLN A 265 1.62 1.83 30.78
N LYS A 266 1.63 2.85 31.64
CA LYS A 266 1.52 4.26 31.27
C LYS A 266 2.78 5.03 31.68
N LYS A 267 3.23 5.95 30.83
CA LYS A 267 4.28 6.93 31.12
C LYS A 267 3.78 8.33 30.81
N SER A 268 3.93 9.24 31.77
CA SER A 268 3.67 10.67 31.59
C SER A 268 5.00 11.43 31.56
N LEU A 269 5.16 12.29 30.55
CA LEU A 269 6.36 13.08 30.32
C LEU A 269 5.96 14.56 30.27
N SER A 270 6.55 15.37 31.12
CA SER A 270 6.26 16.80 31.19
C SER A 270 7.32 17.61 30.44
N PHE A 271 6.89 18.68 29.79
CA PHE A 271 7.78 19.65 29.16
C PHE A 271 7.20 21.06 29.27
N GLU A 272 8.07 22.06 29.27
CA GLU A 272 7.71 23.47 29.38
C GLU A 272 7.79 24.16 28.02
N VAL A 273 6.79 24.97 27.70
CA VAL A 273 6.75 25.79 26.49
C VAL A 273 6.76 27.25 26.90
N ALA A 274 7.90 27.92 26.76
CA ALA A 274 8.06 29.32 27.14
C ALA A 274 7.11 30.23 26.36
N GLU A 275 7.10 30.10 25.02
CA GLU A 275 6.17 30.75 24.10
C GLU A 275 5.88 29.83 22.91
N THR A 276 4.72 30.00 22.29
CA THR A 276 4.36 29.32 21.05
C THR A 276 4.89 30.15 19.89
N PRO A 277 5.92 29.70 19.15
CA PRO A 277 6.45 30.47 18.03
C PRO A 277 5.37 30.63 16.94
N ASP A 278 5.11 31.86 16.51
CA ASP A 278 4.10 32.16 15.50
C ASP A 278 4.33 31.35 14.21
N GLY A 279 3.30 30.63 13.77
CA GLY A 279 3.31 29.88 12.51
C GLY A 279 4.18 28.62 12.47
N MET A 280 4.93 28.30 13.53
CA MET A 280 5.62 27.01 13.67
C MET A 280 4.64 25.91 14.11
N ILE A 281 4.92 24.68 13.71
CA ILE A 281 4.08 23.51 14.02
C ILE A 281 4.70 22.74 15.19
N PRO A 282 3.97 22.55 16.31
CA PRO A 282 4.41 21.69 17.40
C PRO A 282 4.39 20.24 16.93
N THR A 283 5.49 19.52 17.17
CA THR A 283 5.74 18.20 16.58
C THR A 283 6.28 17.24 17.64
N LEU A 284 5.80 16.00 17.64
CA LEU A 284 6.39 14.90 18.41
C LEU A 284 7.12 13.97 17.45
N ILE A 285 8.39 13.67 17.73
CA ILE A 285 9.20 12.75 16.95
C ILE A 285 9.72 11.62 17.82
N PHE A 286 9.72 10.40 17.29
CA PHE A 286 10.25 9.23 17.98
C PHE A 286 10.46 8.06 17.03
N LYS A 287 11.33 7.13 17.44
CA LYS A 287 11.38 5.79 16.88
C LYS A 287 10.56 4.84 17.75
N ALA A 288 9.86 3.90 17.15
CA ALA A 288 9.13 2.89 17.91
C ALA A 288 9.03 1.53 17.21
N ARG A 289 9.04 0.47 18.02
CA ARG A 289 8.82 -0.93 17.62
C ARG A 289 8.13 -1.72 18.72
N MET A 290 7.62 -2.89 18.37
CA MET A 290 7.25 -3.92 19.34
C MET A 290 8.40 -4.92 19.47
N GLN A 291 8.80 -5.24 20.69
CA GLN A 291 9.89 -6.17 20.93
C GLN A 291 9.51 -7.59 20.50
N SER A 292 10.36 -8.21 19.68
CA SER A 292 10.19 -9.59 19.23
C SER A 292 11.58 -10.18 18.91
N PRO A 293 11.80 -11.51 19.07
CA PRO A 293 13.04 -12.16 18.63
C PRO A 293 13.30 -12.05 17.12
N HIS A 294 12.25 -11.89 16.31
CA HIS A 294 12.33 -11.85 14.85
C HIS A 294 11.46 -10.72 14.28
N ALA A 295 11.87 -10.19 13.13
CA ALA A 295 11.03 -9.28 12.37
C ALA A 295 9.74 -9.98 11.95
N ALA A 296 8.59 -9.40 12.26
CA ALA A 296 7.29 -9.99 11.97
C ALA A 296 6.27 -8.90 11.58
N GLY A 297 4.98 -9.19 11.74
CA GLY A 297 3.90 -8.28 11.38
C GLY A 297 3.87 -6.99 12.22
N CYS A 298 2.69 -6.42 12.37
CA CYS A 298 2.51 -5.11 12.97
C CYS A 298 1.17 -5.01 13.72
N SER A 299 1.07 -4.01 14.60
CA SER A 299 -0.14 -3.67 15.40
C SER A 299 -0.04 -2.20 15.81
N GLY A 300 -1.06 -1.61 16.43
CA GLY A 300 -1.03 -0.23 16.93
C GLY A 300 -1.30 -0.13 18.43
N PRO A 301 -0.39 -0.65 19.28
CA PRO A 301 -0.61 -0.76 20.72
C PRO A 301 -0.43 0.56 21.48
N LEU A 302 0.13 1.60 20.85
CA LEU A 302 0.58 2.82 21.52
C LEU A 302 -0.49 3.92 21.46
N ARG A 303 -1.19 4.13 22.57
CA ARG A 303 -2.06 5.30 22.75
C ARG A 303 -1.24 6.49 23.21
N ILE A 304 -1.42 7.65 22.55
CA ILE A 304 -0.76 8.90 22.91
C ILE A 304 -1.81 9.97 23.17
N THR A 305 -1.66 10.72 24.26
CA THR A 305 -2.44 11.92 24.53
C THR A 305 -1.52 13.09 24.88
N VAL A 306 -1.92 14.30 24.50
CA VAL A 306 -1.21 15.54 24.82
C VAL A 306 -2.18 16.48 25.49
N ASN A 307 -1.89 16.86 26.74
CA ASN A 307 -2.78 17.65 27.60
C ASN A 307 -4.23 17.10 27.63
N GLY A 308 -4.36 15.76 27.72
CA GLY A 308 -5.64 15.06 27.72
C GLY A 308 -6.33 14.93 26.36
N LYS A 309 -5.79 15.50 25.29
CA LYS A 309 -6.32 15.34 23.92
C LYS A 309 -5.67 14.13 23.24
N PRO A 310 -6.43 13.18 22.68
CA PRO A 310 -5.85 12.05 21.95
C PRO A 310 -5.28 12.48 20.60
N ILE A 311 -4.19 11.84 20.18
CA ILE A 311 -3.76 11.90 18.77
C ILE A 311 -4.64 10.94 17.93
N GLY A 312 -4.68 11.16 16.62
CA GLY A 312 -5.31 10.28 15.64
C GLY A 312 -4.48 10.12 14.36
N PRO A 313 -5.01 9.41 13.35
CA PRO A 313 -4.31 9.13 12.10
C PRO A 313 -3.85 10.39 11.36
N ASP A 314 -4.67 11.46 11.37
CA ASP A 314 -4.35 12.73 10.69
C ASP A 314 -3.18 13.49 11.32
N ASN A 315 -2.75 13.11 12.53
CA ASN A 315 -1.57 13.69 13.15
C ASN A 315 -0.27 13.13 12.56
N ILE A 316 -0.28 11.95 11.95
CA ILE A 316 0.93 11.34 11.38
C ILE A 316 1.24 11.99 10.03
N VAL A 317 2.48 12.47 9.84
CA VAL A 317 2.82 13.29 8.66
C VAL A 317 4.03 12.82 7.85
N ASN A 318 4.88 11.95 8.37
CA ASN A 318 6.03 11.43 7.63
C ASN A 318 5.73 10.16 6.83
N ARG A 319 4.45 9.82 6.66
CA ARG A 319 3.99 8.65 5.91
C ARG A 319 2.58 8.86 5.36
N PRO A 320 2.24 8.24 4.22
CA PRO A 320 0.87 8.23 3.73
C PRO A 320 -0.04 7.42 4.64
N ALA A 321 -1.35 7.69 4.60
CA ALA A 321 -2.35 6.95 5.38
C ALA A 321 -2.37 5.45 5.08
N GLN A 322 -1.88 5.04 3.90
CA GLN A 322 -1.82 3.67 3.40
C GLN A 322 -0.44 3.45 2.78
N MET A 323 0.19 2.34 3.14
CA MET A 323 1.59 2.07 2.85
C MET A 323 1.71 0.71 2.15
N PRO A 324 2.14 0.67 0.87
CA PRO A 324 2.50 -0.57 0.22
C PRO A 324 3.75 -1.14 0.87
N THR A 325 3.78 -2.45 1.08
CA THR A 325 4.95 -3.18 1.60
C THR A 325 5.63 -3.99 0.51
N ILE A 326 6.87 -4.39 0.77
CA ILE A 326 7.69 -5.18 -0.17
C ILE A 326 7.05 -6.53 -0.55
N ASN A 327 6.24 -7.12 0.34
CA ASN A 327 5.48 -8.34 0.10
C ASN A 327 4.07 -8.10 -0.48
N GLY A 328 3.73 -6.87 -0.86
CA GLY A 328 2.46 -6.55 -1.54
C GLY A 328 1.25 -6.36 -0.62
N MET A 329 1.46 -6.10 0.68
CA MET A 329 0.38 -5.67 1.58
C MET A 329 0.12 -4.18 1.46
N GLU A 330 -1.13 -3.78 1.62
CA GLU A 330 -1.55 -2.38 1.74
C GLU A 330 -1.96 -2.11 3.18
N LEU A 331 -1.03 -1.57 3.97
CA LEU A 331 -1.22 -1.37 5.41
C LEU A 331 -1.51 0.09 5.75
N SER A 332 -2.51 0.34 6.59
CA SER A 332 -2.74 1.70 7.11
C SER A 332 -1.61 2.19 8.02
N ALA A 333 -1.30 3.48 8.02
CA ALA A 333 -0.38 4.09 9.00
C ALA A 333 -0.89 4.04 10.44
N TRP A 334 -2.18 3.78 10.63
CA TRP A 334 -2.85 3.68 11.92
C TRP A 334 -3.46 2.28 12.11
N TYR A 335 -3.47 1.79 13.34
CA TYR A 335 -4.14 0.53 13.67
C TYR A 335 -4.68 0.58 15.09
N ASP A 336 -5.98 0.30 15.25
CA ASP A 336 -6.65 0.28 16.55
C ASP A 336 -6.41 1.58 17.37
N ALA A 337 -5.59 1.52 18.42
CA ALA A 337 -5.40 2.60 19.38
C ALA A 337 -4.29 3.60 19.01
N GLY A 338 -3.46 3.32 18.00
CA GLY A 338 -2.23 4.08 17.79
C GLY A 338 -1.63 4.01 16.38
N PRO A 339 -0.47 4.68 16.19
CA PRO A 339 0.37 4.48 15.02
C PRO A 339 0.72 3.00 14.88
N ARG A 340 0.70 2.49 13.64
CA ARG A 340 1.11 1.11 13.37
C ARG A 340 2.60 0.95 13.67
N LEU A 341 2.96 0.03 14.57
CA LEU A 341 4.32 -0.36 14.94
C LEU A 341 4.63 -1.79 14.43
N TRP A 342 5.90 -2.09 14.19
CA TRP A 342 6.36 -3.39 13.68
C TRP A 342 7.05 -4.22 14.77
N PHE A 343 6.87 -5.53 14.71
CA PHE A 343 7.61 -6.48 15.55
C PHE A 343 9.04 -6.65 15.04
N GLY A 344 10.03 -6.58 15.94
CA GLY A 344 11.40 -6.97 15.61
C GLY A 344 12.39 -6.82 16.76
N PRO A 345 13.58 -7.43 16.64
CA PRO A 345 14.63 -7.36 17.67
C PRO A 345 15.36 -6.02 17.68
N SER A 346 15.44 -5.35 16.53
CA SER A 346 16.02 -4.02 16.34
C SER A 346 15.32 -3.28 15.19
N TYR A 347 15.63 -2.00 15.05
CA TYR A 347 15.13 -1.16 13.96
C TYR A 347 15.64 -1.60 12.58
N GLU A 348 16.90 -2.02 12.50
CA GLU A 348 17.54 -2.52 11.28
C GLU A 348 16.90 -3.85 10.83
N ALA A 349 16.57 -4.73 11.78
CA ALA A 349 15.90 -5.99 11.48
C ALA A 349 14.48 -5.77 10.91
N ILE A 350 13.77 -4.75 11.38
CA ILE A 350 12.46 -4.37 10.84
C ILE A 350 12.62 -3.85 9.40
N GLU A 351 13.62 -3.01 9.14
CA GLU A 351 13.88 -2.46 7.80
C GLU A 351 14.35 -3.51 6.78
N ALA A 352 14.99 -4.58 7.23
CA ALA A 352 15.32 -5.74 6.42
C ALA A 352 14.20 -6.79 6.37
N GLY A 353 13.09 -6.55 7.08
CA GLY A 353 12.00 -7.50 7.26
C GLY A 353 11.08 -7.64 6.05
N PRO A 354 10.29 -8.73 5.98
CA PRO A 354 9.39 -9.00 4.86
C PRO A 354 8.16 -8.07 4.80
N TYR A 355 7.94 -7.25 5.83
CA TYR A 355 6.80 -6.32 5.95
C TYR A 355 7.22 -4.86 5.82
N LYS A 356 8.43 -4.59 5.33
CA LYS A 356 8.96 -3.24 5.16
C LYS A 356 8.08 -2.43 4.19
N PRO A 357 7.58 -1.25 4.57
CA PRO A 357 6.98 -0.29 3.65
C PRO A 357 7.98 0.13 2.55
N LEU A 358 7.46 0.44 1.35
CA LEU A 358 8.32 0.84 0.23
C LEU A 358 8.85 2.28 0.37
N ASP A 359 7.96 3.21 0.72
CA ASP A 359 8.22 4.65 0.60
C ASP A 359 8.53 5.34 1.94
N VAL A 360 8.57 4.59 3.05
CA VAL A 360 8.76 5.13 4.39
C VAL A 360 9.64 4.24 5.25
N VAL A 361 10.27 4.84 6.26
CA VAL A 361 10.99 4.12 7.32
C VAL A 361 9.95 3.57 8.30
N SER A 362 9.97 2.26 8.53
CA SER A 362 8.96 1.53 9.31
C SER A 362 8.83 2.08 10.73
N TYR A 363 9.96 2.37 11.38
CA TYR A 363 10.00 2.68 12.80
C TYR A 363 10.05 4.17 13.15
N ASP A 364 10.16 5.10 12.19
CA ASP A 364 10.34 6.54 12.45
C ASP A 364 9.00 7.28 12.39
N TYR A 365 8.57 7.96 13.44
CA TYR A 365 7.27 8.63 13.50
C TYR A 365 7.42 10.14 13.73
N VAL A 366 6.65 10.90 12.96
CA VAL A 366 6.50 12.34 13.13
C VAL A 366 5.03 12.65 13.26
N LEU A 367 4.65 13.26 14.38
CA LEU A 367 3.27 13.63 14.69
C LEU A 367 3.14 15.14 14.84
N ARG A 368 2.18 15.73 14.14
CA ARG A 368 1.76 17.11 14.36
C ARG A 368 0.85 17.23 15.57
N LEU A 369 1.06 18.23 16.42
CA LEU A 369 0.33 18.45 17.67
C LEU A 369 -0.45 19.78 17.66
N ASP A 370 -0.92 20.23 16.49
CA ASP A 370 -1.64 21.48 16.33
C ASP A 370 -2.77 21.62 17.36
N LYS A 371 -2.81 22.76 18.05
CA LYS A 371 -3.82 23.08 19.08
C LYS A 371 -3.87 22.10 20.28
N MET A 372 -2.87 21.23 20.43
CA MET A 372 -2.76 20.32 21.58
C MET A 372 -1.78 20.82 22.65
N VAL A 373 -0.86 21.71 22.27
CA VAL A 373 0.17 22.30 23.13
C VAL A 373 -0.24 23.71 23.58
N GLN A 374 0.14 24.09 24.80
CA GLN A 374 -0.14 25.40 25.41
C GLN A 374 1.13 26.07 25.95
N LYS A 375 1.07 27.37 26.24
CA LYS A 375 2.13 28.09 26.97
C LYS A 375 2.23 27.55 28.41
N GLY A 376 3.45 27.39 28.91
CA GLY A 376 3.76 26.81 30.22
C GLY A 376 3.84 25.29 30.20
N ALA A 377 3.35 24.65 31.27
CA ALA A 377 3.44 23.22 31.46
C ALA A 377 2.56 22.44 30.47
N ASN A 378 3.14 21.40 29.88
CA ASN A 378 2.48 20.44 29.00
C ASN A 378 2.81 19.01 29.44
N ILE A 379 1.90 18.08 29.17
CA ILE A 379 2.08 16.65 29.48
C ILE A 379 1.78 15.83 28.22
N ILE A 380 2.70 14.93 27.89
CA ILE A 380 2.48 13.82 26.95
C ILE A 380 2.30 12.54 27.75
N GLU A 381 1.23 11.82 27.50
CA GLU A 381 0.98 10.50 28.10
C GLU A 381 1.03 9.43 27.03
N LEU A 382 1.84 8.40 27.30
CA LEU A 382 2.04 7.22 26.45
C LEU A 382 1.51 6.01 27.20
N ALA A 383 0.69 5.19 26.55
CA ALA A 383 0.18 3.96 27.14
C ALA A 383 0.22 2.81 26.13
N ASN A 384 0.74 1.67 26.56
CA ASN A 384 0.57 0.42 25.84
C ASN A 384 -0.79 -0.19 26.21
N VAL A 385 -1.69 -0.28 25.25
CA VAL A 385 -3.07 -0.75 25.44
C VAL A 385 -3.37 -2.06 24.71
N ASP A 386 -2.32 -2.80 24.30
CA ASP A 386 -2.49 -4.11 23.69
C ASP A 386 -3.11 -5.10 24.69
N VAL A 387 -4.04 -5.91 24.22
CA VAL A 387 -4.70 -6.92 25.06
C VAL A 387 -3.74 -8.07 25.42
N ARG A 388 -2.71 -8.30 24.62
CA ARG A 388 -1.74 -9.38 24.77
C ARG A 388 -0.62 -9.03 25.75
N PRO A 389 -0.39 -9.82 26.81
CA PRO A 389 0.55 -9.50 27.88
C PRO A 389 2.03 -9.52 27.47
N GLU A 390 2.40 -10.26 26.42
CA GLU A 390 3.77 -10.38 25.94
C GLU A 390 4.25 -9.19 25.10
N ILE A 391 3.36 -8.26 24.74
CA ILE A 391 3.66 -7.16 23.85
C ILE A 391 4.32 -6.03 24.63
N VAL A 392 5.59 -5.78 24.34
CA VAL A 392 6.36 -4.65 24.87
C VAL A 392 6.62 -3.65 23.76
N VAL A 393 6.21 -2.39 23.97
CA VAL A 393 6.52 -1.28 23.07
C VAL A 393 7.86 -0.68 23.48
N VAL A 394 8.79 -0.54 22.54
CA VAL A 394 10.08 0.12 22.72
C VAL A 394 10.08 1.40 21.91
N MET A 395 10.50 2.50 22.52
CA MET A 395 10.59 3.81 21.91
C MET A 395 11.96 4.43 22.18
N ASP A 396 12.55 5.09 21.17
CA ASP A 396 13.82 5.79 21.28
C ASP A 396 13.74 7.19 20.65
N ASP A 397 14.66 8.07 21.05
CA ASP A 397 14.80 9.44 20.52
C ASP A 397 13.49 10.26 20.60
N LEU A 398 12.72 10.08 21.67
CA LEU A 398 11.45 10.77 21.87
C LEU A 398 11.70 12.25 22.20
N ALA A 399 11.25 13.13 21.31
CA ALA A 399 11.46 14.57 21.46
C ALA A 399 10.27 15.39 20.99
N PHE A 400 10.05 16.52 21.67
CA PHE A 400 9.15 17.58 21.23
C PHE A 400 9.93 18.58 20.38
N ALA A 401 9.37 19.05 19.27
CA ALA A 401 10.03 20.02 18.41
C ALA A 401 9.10 21.04 17.76
N TRP A 402 9.63 22.23 17.44
CA TRP A 402 8.97 23.25 16.61
C TRP A 402 9.50 23.18 15.19
N TRP A 403 8.65 22.77 14.26
CA TRP A 403 9.01 22.60 12.86
C TRP A 403 8.30 23.61 11.96
N SER A 404 9.00 24.11 10.94
CA SER A 404 8.38 24.97 9.91
C SER A 404 7.26 24.21 9.21
N PRO A 405 6.13 24.86 8.85
CA PRO A 405 5.08 24.27 8.01
C PRO A 405 5.64 23.65 6.73
N SER A 406 6.75 24.20 6.20
CA SER A 406 7.45 23.70 5.03
C SER A 406 7.90 22.24 5.14
N ARG A 407 8.12 21.73 6.37
CA ARG A 407 8.39 20.29 6.61
C ARG A 407 7.17 19.39 6.36
N PHE A 408 5.97 19.97 6.29
CA PHE A 408 4.70 19.27 6.12
C PHE A 408 3.95 19.65 4.84
N ILE A 409 4.51 20.56 4.02
CA ILE A 409 3.94 20.91 2.71
C ILE A 409 4.18 19.75 1.76
N LYS A 410 3.21 18.84 1.71
CA LYS A 410 2.84 18.16 0.48
C LYS A 410 1.32 18.19 0.35
N PRO A 411 0.70 19.34 -0.01
CA PRO A 411 -0.65 19.30 -0.54
C PRO A 411 -0.58 18.39 -1.77
N LYS A 412 -1.21 17.22 -1.71
CA LYS A 412 -1.53 16.49 -2.92
C LYS A 412 -2.53 17.37 -3.66
N VAL A 413 -2.05 18.11 -4.65
CA VAL A 413 -2.91 18.82 -5.60
C VAL A 413 -3.62 17.71 -6.36
N LEU A 414 -4.89 17.49 -6.02
CA LEU A 414 -5.73 16.50 -6.69
C LEU A 414 -5.81 16.86 -8.17
N ALA A 415 -5.58 15.87 -9.03
CA ALA A 415 -5.57 16.12 -10.47
C ALA A 415 -6.95 16.68 -10.92
N PRO A 416 -6.99 17.74 -11.75
CA PRO A 416 -8.23 18.20 -12.37
C PRO A 416 -8.72 17.17 -13.40
N ALA A 417 -9.95 17.34 -13.89
CA ALA A 417 -10.45 16.53 -14.99
C ALA A 417 -9.59 16.73 -16.26
N PRO A 418 -9.30 15.67 -17.03
CA PRO A 418 -8.48 15.80 -18.23
C PRO A 418 -9.21 16.59 -19.32
N THR A 419 -8.51 17.54 -19.94
CA THR A 419 -9.00 18.36 -21.06
C THR A 419 -8.60 17.81 -22.44
N GLY A 420 -7.58 16.93 -22.49
CA GLY A 420 -7.05 16.35 -23.73
C GLY A 420 -7.74 15.06 -24.18
N ALA A 421 -7.01 14.28 -24.99
CA ALA A 421 -7.44 12.94 -25.40
C ALA A 421 -7.61 12.02 -24.18
N ILE A 422 -8.65 11.18 -24.22
CA ILE A 422 -8.95 10.18 -23.19
C ILE A 422 -9.13 8.81 -23.86
N PRO A 423 -8.78 7.71 -23.17
CA PRO A 423 -8.88 6.36 -23.69
C PRO A 423 -10.33 5.90 -23.88
N THR A 424 -10.54 4.88 -24.70
CA THR A 424 -11.84 4.22 -24.90
C THR A 424 -11.83 2.83 -24.26
N TYR A 425 -12.89 2.50 -23.54
CA TYR A 425 -13.06 1.27 -22.77
C TYR A 425 -14.39 0.61 -23.14
N GLU A 426 -14.31 -0.60 -23.64
CA GLU A 426 -15.42 -1.49 -23.95
C GLU A 426 -14.98 -2.95 -23.77
N PRO A 427 -15.93 -3.90 -23.63
CA PRO A 427 -15.58 -5.31 -23.53
C PRO A 427 -14.71 -5.78 -24.70
N TRP A 428 -13.72 -6.63 -24.40
CA TRP A 428 -12.88 -7.28 -25.38
C TRP A 428 -13.71 -8.14 -26.33
N THR A 429 -13.60 -7.86 -27.63
CA THR A 429 -14.33 -8.60 -28.67
C THR A 429 -13.66 -9.91 -29.06
N GLN A 430 -12.36 -10.05 -28.81
CA GLN A 430 -11.58 -11.26 -29.07
C GLN A 430 -10.76 -11.61 -27.84
N CYS A 431 -11.18 -12.63 -27.10
CA CYS A 431 -10.43 -13.13 -25.94
C CYS A 431 -9.45 -14.25 -26.30
N ARG A 432 -9.57 -14.84 -27.50
CA ARG A 432 -8.72 -15.96 -27.93
C ARG A 432 -7.26 -15.55 -28.11
N VAL A 433 -6.37 -16.37 -27.57
CA VAL A 433 -4.92 -16.26 -27.71
C VAL A 433 -4.43 -17.32 -28.71
N ASP A 434 -3.61 -16.90 -29.68
CA ASP A 434 -2.94 -17.82 -30.59
C ASP A 434 -1.67 -18.38 -29.96
N TYR A 435 -1.79 -19.55 -29.33
CA TYR A 435 -0.69 -20.27 -28.71
C TYR A 435 -0.61 -21.73 -29.21
N ARG A 436 0.55 -22.34 -29.03
CA ARG A 436 0.78 -23.78 -29.28
C ARG A 436 1.34 -24.44 -28.05
N ALA A 437 0.85 -25.64 -27.74
CA ALA A 437 1.32 -26.46 -26.64
C ALA A 437 1.68 -27.87 -27.13
N THR A 438 2.76 -28.45 -26.63
CA THR A 438 3.21 -29.79 -27.02
C THR A 438 3.92 -30.47 -25.86
N VAL A 439 3.66 -31.78 -25.70
CA VAL A 439 4.43 -32.66 -24.82
C VAL A 439 5.73 -33.02 -25.52
N LEU A 440 6.86 -32.76 -24.87
CA LEU A 440 8.19 -32.98 -25.42
C LEU A 440 8.67 -34.42 -25.18
N PRO A 441 9.76 -34.87 -25.85
CA PRO A 441 10.25 -36.23 -25.70
C PRO A 441 10.46 -36.67 -24.25
N GLY A 442 10.93 -35.80 -23.35
CA GLY A 442 11.10 -36.09 -21.92
C GLY A 442 9.83 -36.00 -21.07
N GLY A 443 8.67 -35.65 -21.65
CA GLY A 443 7.40 -35.45 -20.95
C GLY A 443 7.18 -34.03 -20.41
N GLY A 444 8.20 -33.16 -20.48
CA GLY A 444 8.06 -31.73 -20.24
C GLY A 444 7.12 -31.06 -21.24
N LEU A 445 6.63 -29.87 -20.92
CA LEU A 445 5.65 -29.15 -21.75
C LEU A 445 6.28 -27.91 -22.35
N LYS A 446 6.09 -27.74 -23.66
CA LYS A 446 6.44 -26.50 -24.35
C LYS A 446 5.19 -25.71 -24.68
N VAL A 447 5.15 -24.45 -24.30
CA VAL A 447 4.06 -23.52 -24.65
C VAL A 447 4.65 -22.29 -25.32
N SER A 448 4.11 -21.90 -26.48
CA SER A 448 4.61 -20.76 -27.27
C SER A 448 3.47 -19.88 -27.78
N TRP A 449 3.67 -18.56 -27.72
CA TRP A 449 2.72 -17.53 -28.19
C TRP A 449 3.47 -16.21 -28.41
N GLY A 450 3.07 -15.40 -29.38
CA GLY A 450 3.62 -14.04 -29.55
C GLY A 450 5.16 -13.94 -29.62
N GLY A 451 5.84 -14.98 -30.13
CA GLY A 451 7.31 -15.06 -30.15
C GLY A 451 7.98 -15.45 -28.83
N ARG A 452 7.20 -15.66 -27.75
CA ARG A 452 7.65 -16.21 -26.47
C ARG A 452 7.53 -17.72 -26.46
N GLU A 453 8.45 -18.38 -25.76
CA GLU A 453 8.44 -19.82 -25.49
C GLU A 453 8.68 -20.05 -23.99
N LEU A 454 7.92 -20.98 -23.41
CA LEU A 454 8.10 -21.48 -22.05
C LEU A 454 8.24 -23.00 -22.07
N LEU A 455 9.22 -23.47 -21.31
CA LEU A 455 9.40 -24.88 -20.98
C LEU A 455 8.96 -25.10 -19.53
N PHE A 456 7.96 -25.96 -19.34
CA PHE A 456 7.57 -26.46 -18.04
C PHE A 456 8.12 -27.85 -17.81
N GLU A 457 8.90 -27.98 -16.75
CA GLU A 457 9.38 -29.25 -16.22
C GLU A 457 8.52 -29.65 -15.02
N SER A 458 8.42 -30.95 -14.75
CA SER A 458 7.63 -31.45 -13.63
C SER A 458 8.38 -32.51 -12.87
N ARG A 459 8.24 -32.54 -11.55
CA ARG A 459 8.82 -33.59 -10.71
C ARG A 459 7.82 -34.12 -9.71
N PHE A 460 7.93 -35.43 -9.46
CA PHE A 460 7.03 -36.20 -8.60
C PHE A 460 7.88 -37.00 -7.61
N SER A 461 7.57 -36.91 -6.32
CA SER A 461 8.36 -37.61 -5.29
C SER A 461 8.06 -39.10 -5.27
N THR A 462 9.08 -39.93 -5.07
CA THR A 462 8.94 -41.36 -4.76
C THR A 462 9.37 -41.65 -3.31
N PRO A 463 8.77 -42.65 -2.61
CA PRO A 463 9.01 -42.92 -1.17
C PRO A 463 10.43 -43.37 -0.77
N ASP A 464 11.32 -43.55 -1.75
CA ASP A 464 12.74 -43.82 -1.58
C ASP A 464 13.59 -42.53 -1.49
N GLY A 465 12.95 -41.37 -1.44
CA GLY A 465 13.61 -40.06 -1.36
C GLY A 465 14.11 -39.54 -2.71
N GLN A 466 13.71 -40.15 -3.82
CA GLN A 466 14.07 -39.72 -5.18
C GLN A 466 12.95 -38.91 -5.84
N TRP A 467 13.30 -38.22 -6.93
CA TRP A 467 12.38 -37.51 -7.79
C TRP A 467 12.29 -38.20 -9.15
N ALA A 468 11.06 -38.39 -9.65
CA ALA A 468 10.81 -38.73 -11.03
C ALA A 468 10.49 -37.45 -11.80
N GLU A 469 11.26 -37.15 -12.84
CA GLU A 469 11.30 -35.85 -13.51
C GLU A 469 10.89 -35.95 -14.98
N LEU A 470 10.08 -34.99 -15.42
CA LEU A 470 9.69 -34.76 -16.80
C LEU A 470 10.37 -33.48 -17.28
N THR A 471 11.31 -33.62 -18.21
CA THR A 471 12.11 -32.51 -18.75
C THR A 471 11.89 -32.35 -20.25
N GLU A 472 12.62 -31.45 -20.90
CA GLU A 472 12.58 -31.33 -22.36
C GLU A 472 12.93 -32.66 -23.07
N LYS A 473 14.02 -33.31 -22.66
CA LYS A 473 14.63 -34.43 -23.41
C LYS A 473 14.47 -35.77 -22.70
N ASP A 474 14.60 -35.77 -21.38
CA ASP A 474 14.68 -36.97 -20.56
C ASP A 474 13.51 -37.08 -19.59
N SER A 475 13.09 -38.32 -19.32
CA SER A 475 12.07 -38.64 -18.32
C SER A 475 12.73 -39.42 -17.16
N LEU A 476 13.58 -38.75 -16.38
CA LEU A 476 14.40 -39.39 -15.34
C LEU A 476 13.52 -40.01 -14.25
N GLY A 477 13.87 -41.21 -13.78
CA GLY A 477 13.08 -41.94 -12.79
C GLY A 477 11.76 -42.55 -13.32
N TRP A 478 11.37 -42.27 -14.56
CA TRP A 478 10.18 -42.84 -15.20
C TRP A 478 10.54 -44.03 -16.10
N ARG A 479 9.92 -45.18 -15.83
CA ARG A 479 9.82 -46.27 -16.80
C ARG A 479 8.63 -45.98 -17.71
N ARG A 480 8.89 -45.75 -19.00
CA ARG A 480 7.80 -45.62 -19.98
C ARG A 480 7.02 -46.92 -20.05
N GLU A 481 5.70 -46.82 -19.91
CA GLU A 481 4.81 -47.93 -20.26
C GLU A 481 4.72 -48.04 -21.80
N ASP A 482 4.29 -49.18 -22.32
CA ASP A 482 4.00 -49.39 -23.75
C ASP A 482 2.80 -48.54 -24.19
N ALA A 483 2.99 -47.23 -24.25
CA ALA A 483 2.09 -46.27 -24.84
C ALA A 483 2.77 -45.73 -26.09
N ARG A 484 2.29 -46.17 -27.26
CA ARG A 484 2.66 -45.54 -28.55
C ARG A 484 2.37 -44.04 -28.40
N PRO A 485 3.34 -43.14 -28.62
CA PRO A 485 3.05 -41.71 -28.57
C PRO A 485 2.05 -41.38 -29.68
N ALA A 486 0.77 -41.27 -29.30
CA ALA A 486 -0.30 -40.79 -30.14
C ALA A 486 -0.61 -39.35 -29.68
N GLY A 487 0.16 -38.38 -30.16
CA GLY A 487 -0.12 -36.95 -29.93
C GLY A 487 0.33 -36.40 -28.57
N ASN A 488 -0.50 -35.55 -27.96
CA ASN A 488 -0.20 -34.70 -26.79
C ASN A 488 -0.33 -35.42 -25.42
N VAL A 489 0.17 -36.65 -25.30
CA VAL A 489 0.02 -37.49 -24.09
C VAL A 489 1.36 -38.07 -23.65
N PHE A 490 1.59 -38.15 -22.33
CA PHE A 490 2.71 -38.87 -21.71
C PHE A 490 2.19 -39.92 -20.72
N CYS A 491 2.74 -41.14 -20.75
CA CYS A 491 2.43 -42.21 -19.79
C CYS A 491 3.72 -42.82 -19.22
N GLY A 492 3.80 -42.98 -17.89
CA GLY A 492 4.95 -43.59 -17.25
C GLY A 492 4.68 -44.11 -15.84
N MET A 493 5.58 -44.97 -15.37
CA MET A 493 5.62 -45.47 -14.00
C MET A 493 6.91 -45.06 -13.28
N ALA A 494 6.79 -44.60 -12.04
CA ALA A 494 7.89 -44.35 -11.11
C ALA A 494 7.61 -45.09 -9.80
N GLY A 495 8.26 -46.24 -9.60
CA GLY A 495 7.92 -47.15 -8.49
C GLY A 495 6.46 -47.59 -8.55
N ALA A 496 5.67 -47.24 -7.53
CA ALA A 496 4.23 -47.53 -7.46
C ALA A 496 3.33 -46.39 -7.97
N LEU A 497 3.91 -45.27 -8.41
CA LEU A 497 3.18 -44.16 -9.01
C LEU A 497 3.07 -44.39 -10.52
N ARG A 498 1.85 -44.40 -11.05
CA ARG A 498 1.61 -44.26 -12.49
C ARG A 498 1.08 -42.87 -12.80
N LEU A 499 1.58 -42.25 -13.86
CA LEU A 499 1.16 -40.97 -14.39
C LEU A 499 0.67 -41.12 -15.83
N GLU A 500 -0.48 -40.53 -16.13
CA GLU A 500 -0.94 -40.22 -17.48
C GLU A 500 -1.21 -38.72 -17.59
N ARG A 501 -0.41 -38.01 -18.38
CA ARG A 501 -0.55 -36.57 -18.66
C ARG A 501 -1.23 -36.34 -20.00
N SER A 502 -2.24 -35.48 -20.04
CA SER A 502 -2.88 -35.03 -21.28
C SER A 502 -3.08 -33.52 -21.31
N LEU A 503 -3.18 -32.95 -22.52
CA LEU A 503 -3.35 -31.52 -22.77
C LEU A 503 -4.69 -31.22 -23.45
N GLU A 504 -5.42 -30.23 -22.95
CA GLU A 504 -6.60 -29.67 -23.61
C GLU A 504 -6.38 -28.17 -23.91
N THR A 505 -6.32 -27.84 -25.20
CA THR A 505 -6.21 -26.44 -25.66
C THR A 505 -7.59 -25.79 -25.63
N ARG A 506 -7.68 -24.59 -25.07
CA ARG A 506 -8.88 -23.74 -25.07
C ARG A 506 -8.53 -22.37 -25.66
N ASP A 507 -9.52 -21.49 -25.80
CA ASP A 507 -9.30 -20.19 -26.43
C ASP A 507 -8.26 -19.32 -25.68
N GLU A 508 -8.21 -19.40 -24.35
CA GLU A 508 -7.41 -18.48 -23.53
C GLU A 508 -6.43 -19.18 -22.58
N CYS A 509 -6.52 -20.50 -22.47
CA CYS A 509 -5.68 -21.25 -21.54
C CYS A 509 -5.50 -22.71 -21.96
N LEU A 510 -4.35 -23.25 -21.60
CA LEU A 510 -4.07 -24.68 -21.66
C LEU A 510 -4.47 -25.33 -20.35
N LEU A 511 -5.33 -26.35 -20.40
CA LEU A 511 -5.60 -27.23 -19.28
C LEU A 511 -4.70 -28.46 -19.37
N VAL A 512 -3.88 -28.66 -18.33
CA VAL A 512 -3.03 -29.83 -18.16
C VAL A 512 -3.71 -30.77 -17.17
N ARG A 513 -3.82 -32.06 -17.53
CA ARG A 513 -4.39 -33.10 -16.66
C ARG A 513 -3.35 -34.17 -16.39
N ASP A 514 -3.02 -34.34 -15.12
CA ASP A 514 -2.15 -35.41 -14.62
C ASP A 514 -3.01 -36.42 -13.85
N THR A 515 -3.23 -37.59 -14.45
CA THR A 515 -3.93 -38.71 -13.81
C THR A 515 -2.90 -39.57 -13.08
N LEU A 516 -2.92 -39.47 -11.75
CA LEU A 516 -2.01 -40.15 -10.84
C LEU A 516 -2.70 -41.39 -10.25
N PHE A 517 -2.03 -42.53 -10.29
CA PHE A 517 -2.54 -43.78 -9.74
C PHE A 517 -1.52 -44.43 -8.80
N ASN A 518 -1.97 -44.82 -7.61
CA ASN A 518 -1.17 -45.60 -6.67
C ASN A 518 -1.43 -47.10 -6.87
N SER A 519 -0.46 -47.80 -7.46
CA SER A 519 -0.52 -49.23 -7.72
C SER A 519 -0.08 -50.11 -6.54
N SER A 520 0.27 -49.52 -5.39
CA SER A 520 0.70 -50.26 -4.20
C SER A 520 -0.46 -50.56 -3.24
N SER A 521 -0.16 -51.35 -2.20
CA SER A 521 -1.06 -51.64 -1.07
C SER A 521 -0.89 -50.68 0.11
N GLN A 522 -0.06 -49.64 -0.03
CA GLN A 522 0.23 -48.67 1.04
C GLN A 522 -0.12 -47.25 0.60
N ASP A 523 -0.29 -46.34 1.56
CA ASP A 523 -0.43 -44.91 1.25
C ASP A 523 0.85 -44.39 0.59
N LEU A 524 0.69 -43.68 -0.52
CA LEU A 524 1.78 -43.18 -1.35
C LEU A 524 1.86 -41.65 -1.23
N PRO A 525 2.86 -41.08 -0.52
CA PRO A 525 3.13 -39.64 -0.53
C PRO A 525 3.66 -39.20 -1.89
N VAL A 526 3.03 -38.20 -2.51
CA VAL A 526 3.38 -37.68 -3.83
C VAL A 526 3.43 -36.16 -3.79
N MET A 527 4.57 -35.59 -3.43
CA MET A 527 4.84 -34.18 -3.70
C MET A 527 4.99 -33.96 -5.20
N VAL A 528 4.41 -32.87 -5.70
CA VAL A 528 4.42 -32.49 -7.11
C VAL A 528 4.95 -31.06 -7.23
N ALA A 529 5.76 -30.79 -8.24
CA ALA A 529 6.11 -29.43 -8.64
C ALA A 529 6.15 -29.29 -10.16
N HIS A 530 5.48 -28.27 -10.69
CA HIS A 530 5.58 -27.81 -12.08
C HIS A 530 6.35 -26.50 -12.11
N GLN A 531 7.39 -26.41 -12.93
CA GLN A 531 8.37 -25.33 -12.86
C GLN A 531 8.76 -24.84 -14.24
N ALA A 532 8.99 -23.54 -14.37
CA ALA A 532 9.52 -22.92 -15.58
C ALA A 532 10.51 -21.81 -15.21
N ALA A 533 11.41 -21.46 -16.13
CA ALA A 533 12.19 -20.24 -15.99
C ALA A 533 11.27 -19.02 -16.15
N PRO A 534 11.28 -18.02 -15.24
CA PRO A 534 10.42 -16.85 -15.38
C PRO A 534 10.88 -15.94 -16.54
N GLY A 535 12.17 -15.98 -16.88
CA GLY A 535 12.83 -15.00 -17.74
C GLY A 535 12.92 -13.63 -17.07
N PRO A 536 13.32 -12.56 -17.77
CA PRO A 536 13.20 -11.20 -17.26
C PRO A 536 11.73 -10.78 -17.11
N TYR A 537 11.36 -10.21 -15.96
CA TYR A 537 10.01 -9.70 -15.69
C TYR A 537 9.99 -8.39 -14.91
N GLU A 538 8.92 -7.61 -15.12
CA GLU A 538 8.70 -6.31 -14.49
C GLU A 538 7.75 -6.42 -13.30
N HIS A 539 6.76 -7.32 -13.36
CA HIS A 539 5.77 -7.53 -12.30
C HIS A 539 5.59 -9.01 -11.99
N LEU A 540 5.36 -9.30 -10.70
CA LEU A 540 5.05 -10.62 -10.18
C LEU A 540 3.76 -10.51 -9.36
N TYR A 541 2.84 -11.43 -9.58
CA TYR A 541 1.67 -11.60 -8.73
C TYR A 541 1.64 -12.99 -8.11
N LEU A 542 1.49 -13.05 -6.80
CA LEU A 542 1.32 -14.28 -6.03
C LEU A 542 0.00 -14.19 -5.26
N GLY A 543 -0.90 -15.16 -5.41
CA GLY A 543 -2.21 -15.05 -4.74
C GLY A 543 -3.09 -13.93 -5.30
N GLY A 544 -2.81 -13.48 -6.52
CA GLY A 544 -3.39 -12.27 -7.12
C GLY A 544 -2.84 -10.94 -6.58
N ARG A 545 -1.94 -10.94 -5.61
CA ARG A 545 -1.29 -9.73 -5.07
C ARG A 545 -0.04 -9.40 -5.86
N SER A 546 0.13 -8.12 -6.22
CA SER A 546 1.38 -7.61 -6.77
C SER A 546 2.49 -7.69 -5.72
N ILE A 547 3.67 -8.21 -6.08
CA ILE A 547 4.81 -8.43 -5.18
C ILE A 547 5.98 -7.52 -5.61
N PRO A 548 6.16 -6.36 -4.97
CA PRO A 548 7.27 -5.44 -5.26
C PRO A 548 8.66 -6.06 -5.09
N ALA A 549 8.83 -7.00 -4.15
CA ALA A 549 10.07 -7.76 -3.97
C ALA A 549 10.49 -8.57 -5.21
N LYS A 550 9.54 -8.81 -6.13
CA LYS A 550 9.70 -9.70 -7.29
C LYS A 550 10.18 -11.10 -6.92
N SER A 551 9.95 -11.54 -5.69
CA SER A 551 10.24 -12.90 -5.26
C SER A 551 9.41 -13.25 -4.04
N GLY A 552 9.13 -14.54 -3.85
CA GLY A 552 8.39 -15.01 -2.68
C GLY A 552 7.57 -16.26 -2.96
N ALA A 553 6.72 -16.60 -2.00
CA ALA A 553 5.77 -17.70 -2.11
C ALA A 553 4.42 -17.32 -1.48
N ALA A 554 3.35 -17.94 -1.98
CA ALA A 554 2.00 -17.77 -1.44
C ALA A 554 1.23 -19.10 -1.43
N SER A 555 0.31 -19.21 -0.48
CA SER A 555 -0.69 -20.27 -0.40
C SER A 555 -2.04 -19.60 -0.11
N VAL A 556 -2.75 -19.24 -1.18
CA VAL A 556 -4.05 -18.55 -1.10
C VAL A 556 -5.02 -19.36 -1.97
N PRO A 557 -5.69 -20.39 -1.41
CA PRO A 557 -6.56 -21.27 -2.18
C PRO A 557 -7.70 -20.56 -2.91
N SER A 558 -8.15 -19.40 -2.44
CA SER A 558 -9.18 -18.60 -3.12
C SER A 558 -8.70 -17.92 -4.41
N ASN A 559 -7.40 -17.68 -4.53
CA ASN A 559 -6.75 -17.24 -5.76
C ASN A 559 -5.35 -17.89 -5.89
N PRO A 560 -5.25 -19.17 -6.28
CA PRO A 560 -4.02 -19.95 -6.21
C PRO A 560 -3.11 -19.70 -7.44
N SER A 561 -2.96 -18.44 -7.85
CA SER A 561 -2.24 -18.07 -9.06
C SER A 561 -0.81 -17.61 -8.80
N VAL A 562 0.08 -17.91 -9.75
CA VAL A 562 1.33 -17.18 -9.97
C VAL A 562 1.27 -16.53 -11.35
N VAL A 563 1.43 -15.21 -11.43
CA VAL A 563 1.41 -14.47 -12.70
C VAL A 563 2.71 -13.68 -12.85
N VAL A 564 3.37 -13.83 -13.99
CA VAL A 564 4.65 -13.18 -14.31
C VAL A 564 4.43 -12.31 -15.55
N LEU A 565 4.68 -11.00 -15.43
CA LEU A 565 4.54 -10.04 -16.52
C LEU A 565 5.91 -9.46 -16.89
N SER A 566 6.32 -9.68 -18.13
CA SER A 566 7.48 -9.05 -18.75
C SER A 566 7.08 -7.77 -19.47
N LYS A 567 8.03 -7.06 -20.09
CA LYS A 567 7.77 -5.76 -20.75
C LYS A 567 6.65 -5.79 -21.80
N ASN A 568 6.52 -6.88 -22.57
CA ASN A 568 5.61 -6.95 -23.72
C ASN A 568 4.69 -8.18 -23.72
N SER A 569 4.72 -9.02 -22.69
CA SER A 569 3.98 -10.29 -22.62
C SER A 569 3.97 -10.80 -21.17
N GLY A 570 3.14 -11.78 -20.84
CA GLY A 570 3.18 -12.46 -19.56
C GLY A 570 2.57 -13.85 -19.61
N PHE A 571 2.49 -14.51 -18.47
CA PHE A 571 1.75 -15.75 -18.31
C PHE A 571 1.29 -15.93 -16.86
N GLY A 572 0.23 -16.69 -16.67
CA GLY A 572 -0.24 -17.14 -15.36
C GLY A 572 -0.30 -18.66 -15.27
N ILE A 573 -0.05 -19.21 -14.08
CA ILE A 573 -0.26 -20.62 -13.76
C ILE A 573 -1.07 -20.77 -12.47
N MET A 574 -1.93 -21.78 -12.40
CA MET A 574 -2.72 -22.09 -11.20
C MET A 574 -3.27 -23.53 -11.20
N PRO A 575 -3.52 -24.15 -10.03
CA PRO A 575 -4.34 -25.35 -9.92
C PRO A 575 -5.76 -25.12 -10.45
N ALA A 576 -6.37 -26.19 -10.97
CA ALA A 576 -7.74 -26.23 -11.49
C ALA A 576 -8.54 -27.45 -11.02
N ASP A 577 -8.10 -28.08 -9.93
CA ASP A 577 -8.89 -29.06 -9.18
C ASP A 577 -8.96 -28.68 -7.68
N ASP A 578 -9.76 -29.42 -6.92
CA ASP A 578 -10.07 -29.14 -5.53
C ASP A 578 -8.91 -29.41 -4.55
N VAL A 579 -8.25 -30.57 -4.63
CA VAL A 579 -7.23 -30.96 -3.66
C VAL A 579 -5.95 -30.18 -3.91
N PHE A 580 -5.55 -30.04 -5.18
CA PHE A 580 -4.34 -29.29 -5.51
C PHE A 580 -4.47 -27.81 -5.14
N ARG A 581 -5.65 -27.22 -5.32
CA ARG A 581 -5.92 -25.82 -4.93
C ARG A 581 -5.78 -25.58 -3.44
N ILE A 582 -6.20 -26.53 -2.59
CA ILE A 582 -6.00 -26.46 -1.14
C ILE A 582 -4.54 -26.67 -0.75
N HIS A 583 -3.86 -27.64 -1.37
CA HIS A 583 -2.47 -27.96 -1.05
C HIS A 583 -1.44 -27.01 -1.67
N TYR A 584 -1.90 -26.14 -2.57
CA TYR A 584 -1.09 -25.29 -3.41
C TYR A 584 -0.05 -24.47 -2.64
N SER A 585 1.16 -24.48 -3.18
CA SER A 585 2.20 -23.50 -2.92
C SER A 585 2.72 -22.98 -4.25
N GLY A 586 2.54 -21.69 -4.50
CA GLY A 586 3.13 -21.01 -5.65
C GLY A 586 4.30 -20.16 -5.21
N SER A 587 5.34 -20.12 -6.03
CA SER A 587 6.55 -19.34 -5.74
C SER A 587 7.20 -18.80 -7.00
N CYS A 588 7.95 -17.72 -6.85
CA CYS A 588 8.82 -17.20 -7.88
C CYS A 588 10.11 -16.66 -7.24
N ASP A 589 11.24 -16.93 -7.89
CA ASP A 589 12.54 -16.33 -7.60
C ASP A 589 13.26 -16.01 -8.93
N ASP A 590 14.54 -15.65 -8.88
CA ASP A 590 15.33 -15.31 -10.09
C ASP A 590 15.54 -16.50 -11.04
N ARG A 591 15.37 -17.74 -10.56
CA ARG A 591 15.65 -18.97 -11.31
C ARG A 591 14.38 -19.61 -11.83
N GLN A 592 13.32 -19.65 -11.03
CA GLN A 592 12.14 -20.43 -11.33
C GLN A 592 10.84 -19.77 -10.87
N VAL A 593 9.80 -19.96 -11.66
CA VAL A 593 8.41 -19.90 -11.23
C VAL A 593 7.92 -21.32 -10.99
N ALA A 594 7.15 -21.55 -9.92
CA ALA A 594 6.72 -22.89 -9.55
C ALA A 594 5.28 -22.93 -9.03
N LEU A 595 4.63 -24.05 -9.35
CA LEU A 595 3.34 -24.49 -8.85
C LEU A 595 3.54 -25.85 -8.16
N SER A 596 3.30 -25.97 -6.84
CA SER A 596 3.63 -27.19 -6.09
C SER A 596 2.53 -27.70 -5.16
N ASP A 597 2.45 -29.02 -5.01
CA ASP A 597 1.72 -29.74 -3.96
C ASP A 597 2.75 -30.45 -3.07
N ARG A 598 2.74 -30.19 -1.76
CA ARG A 598 3.68 -30.79 -0.81
C ARG A 598 3.01 -31.70 0.21
N ASN A 599 1.72 -31.96 0.06
CA ASN A 599 0.89 -32.60 1.08
C ASN A 599 0.14 -33.84 0.58
N LEU A 600 0.05 -34.03 -0.74
CA LEU A 600 -0.74 -35.08 -1.36
C LEU A 600 -0.30 -36.50 -0.97
N VAL A 601 -1.28 -37.29 -0.55
CA VAL A 601 -1.19 -38.73 -0.34
C VAL A 601 -2.23 -39.43 -1.22
N LEU A 602 -1.77 -40.42 -1.98
CA LEU A 602 -2.64 -41.31 -2.74
C LEU A 602 -2.83 -42.60 -1.96
N ARG A 603 -4.07 -42.90 -1.58
CA ARG A 603 -4.43 -44.17 -0.92
C ARG A 603 -4.25 -45.36 -1.88
N PRO A 604 -4.13 -46.60 -1.36
CA PRO A 604 -4.02 -47.81 -2.18
C PRO A 604 -5.13 -47.90 -3.23
N GLY A 605 -4.75 -48.10 -4.50
CA GLY A 605 -5.70 -48.27 -5.61
C GLY A 605 -6.49 -47.01 -5.98
N VAL A 606 -6.18 -45.84 -5.41
CA VAL A 606 -6.85 -44.59 -5.77
C VAL A 606 -6.24 -44.00 -7.03
N THR A 607 -7.13 -43.58 -7.94
CA THR A 607 -6.81 -42.71 -9.07
C THR A 607 -7.22 -41.29 -8.70
N TYR A 608 -6.31 -40.34 -8.89
CA TYR A 608 -6.54 -38.92 -8.65
C TYR A 608 -6.15 -38.13 -9.90
N ARG A 609 -7.02 -37.23 -10.32
CA ARG A 609 -6.78 -36.37 -11.47
C ARG A 609 -6.44 -34.97 -10.98
N GLN A 610 -5.16 -34.63 -11.04
CA GLN A 610 -4.66 -33.29 -10.74
C GLN A 610 -4.75 -32.43 -11.99
N GLU A 611 -5.39 -31.27 -11.91
CA GLU A 611 -5.62 -30.36 -13.04
C GLU A 611 -4.96 -29.00 -12.76
N TRP A 612 -4.35 -28.40 -13.77
CA TRP A 612 -3.78 -27.06 -13.65
C TRP A 612 -3.80 -26.31 -14.99
N LEU A 613 -3.78 -24.98 -14.92
CA LEU A 613 -3.86 -24.08 -16.05
C LEU A 613 -2.54 -23.40 -16.34
N ILE A 614 -2.28 -23.20 -17.62
CA ILE A 614 -1.32 -22.21 -18.14
C ILE A 614 -2.12 -21.21 -18.97
N VAL A 615 -2.05 -19.93 -18.59
CA VAL A 615 -2.73 -18.82 -19.24
C VAL A 615 -1.69 -17.96 -19.94
N PRO A 616 -1.48 -18.09 -21.28
CA PRO A 616 -0.60 -17.22 -22.02
C PRO A 616 -1.18 -15.81 -22.13
N LEU A 617 -0.36 -14.78 -21.92
CA LEU A 617 -0.77 -13.37 -22.03
C LEU A 617 0.04 -12.70 -23.15
N PRO A 618 -0.60 -12.36 -24.29
CA PRO A 618 0.04 -11.61 -25.37
C PRO A 618 0.49 -10.22 -24.94
N GLU A 619 -0.19 -9.64 -23.96
CA GLU A 619 0.09 -8.33 -23.38
C GLU A 619 0.41 -8.47 -21.89
N PRO A 620 1.21 -7.56 -21.31
CA PRO A 620 1.63 -7.64 -19.91
C PRO A 620 0.57 -7.07 -18.96
N ASP A 621 -0.61 -7.68 -18.92
CA ASP A 621 -1.73 -7.22 -18.09
C ASP A 621 -2.29 -8.34 -17.20
N TYR A 622 -2.34 -8.05 -15.90
CA TYR A 622 -2.91 -8.93 -14.88
C TYR A 622 -4.42 -9.13 -15.04
N TRP A 623 -5.15 -8.11 -15.52
CA TRP A 623 -6.60 -8.19 -15.67
C TRP A 623 -7.00 -9.12 -16.80
N HIS A 624 -6.21 -9.23 -17.88
CA HIS A 624 -6.36 -10.30 -18.88
C HIS A 624 -6.34 -11.70 -18.24
N PHE A 625 -5.40 -11.98 -17.32
CA PHE A 625 -5.37 -13.25 -16.60
C PHE A 625 -6.64 -13.48 -15.76
N VAL A 626 -7.03 -12.50 -14.94
CA VAL A 626 -8.20 -12.62 -14.07
C VAL A 626 -9.45 -12.91 -14.90
N ASN A 627 -9.70 -12.13 -15.94
CA ASN A 627 -10.89 -12.26 -16.76
C ASN A 627 -10.92 -13.57 -17.57
N ALA A 628 -9.79 -14.05 -18.07
CA ALA A 628 -9.68 -15.35 -18.74
C ALA A 628 -10.03 -16.51 -17.78
N VAL A 629 -9.52 -16.47 -16.55
CA VAL A 629 -9.81 -17.49 -15.53
C VAL A 629 -11.28 -17.46 -15.10
N ARG A 630 -11.87 -16.27 -14.92
CA ARG A 630 -13.29 -16.13 -14.61
C ARG A 630 -14.19 -16.70 -15.70
N ARG A 631 -13.85 -16.48 -16.98
CA ARG A 631 -14.57 -17.09 -18.11
C ARG A 631 -14.41 -18.60 -18.14
N HIS A 632 -13.20 -19.11 -17.90
CA HIS A 632 -12.92 -20.54 -17.81
C HIS A 632 -13.79 -21.25 -16.77
N PHE A 633 -13.87 -20.70 -15.55
CA PHE A 633 -14.65 -21.26 -14.45
C PHE A 633 -16.11 -20.81 -14.41
N LYS A 634 -16.54 -19.97 -15.36
CA LYS A 634 -17.91 -19.43 -15.47
C LYS A 634 -18.39 -18.71 -14.20
N THR A 635 -17.51 -17.89 -13.62
CA THR A 635 -17.81 -17.14 -12.38
C THR A 635 -18.37 -15.74 -12.63
N ASN A 636 -18.68 -15.40 -13.88
CA ASN A 636 -19.38 -14.18 -14.28
C ASN A 636 -20.91 -14.35 -14.15
N PHE A 637 -21.40 -14.35 -12.91
CA PHE A 637 -22.84 -14.41 -12.58
C PHE A 637 -23.33 -13.12 -11.91
N ALA A 638 -24.64 -12.95 -11.83
CA ALA A 638 -25.26 -11.75 -11.29
C ALA A 638 -25.04 -11.61 -9.77
N ILE A 639 -24.53 -10.46 -9.35
CA ILE A 639 -24.51 -10.03 -7.95
C ILE A 639 -25.72 -9.11 -7.75
N PRO A 640 -26.77 -9.54 -7.04
CA PRO A 640 -28.10 -8.95 -7.16
C PRO A 640 -28.27 -7.59 -6.46
N GLY A 641 -27.51 -7.30 -5.40
CA GLY A 641 -27.71 -6.08 -4.60
C GLY A 641 -26.66 -5.90 -3.51
N SER A 642 -26.70 -4.74 -2.86
CA SER A 642 -25.79 -4.44 -1.75
C SER A 642 -26.21 -5.16 -0.45
N PHE A 643 -25.33 -5.08 0.56
CA PHE A 643 -25.44 -5.73 1.86
C PHE A 643 -25.11 -4.73 2.97
N LEU A 644 -25.83 -4.84 4.10
CA LEU A 644 -25.61 -4.09 5.33
C LEU A 644 -25.66 -5.02 6.55
N PHE A 645 -24.85 -4.73 7.56
CA PHE A 645 -25.06 -5.24 8.91
C PHE A 645 -26.10 -4.40 9.65
N TYR A 646 -26.85 -5.05 10.53
CA TYR A 646 -27.82 -4.38 11.38
C TYR A 646 -27.13 -3.66 12.56
N HIS A 647 -27.34 -2.36 12.64
CA HIS A 647 -26.80 -1.47 13.68
C HIS A 647 -27.79 -1.27 14.83
N ARG A 648 -27.66 -2.06 15.89
CA ARG A 648 -28.62 -2.13 17.02
C ARG A 648 -28.79 -0.84 17.81
N GLU A 649 -27.83 0.08 17.70
CA GLU A 649 -27.80 1.41 18.29
C GLU A 649 -28.57 2.46 17.48
N LYS A 650 -28.86 2.19 16.20
CA LYS A 650 -29.62 3.10 15.34
C LYS A 650 -31.11 2.78 15.41
N PRO A 651 -32.00 3.80 15.40
CA PRO A 651 -33.44 3.57 15.34
C PRO A 651 -33.85 3.00 13.97
N VAL A 652 -34.90 2.16 13.95
CA VAL A 652 -35.33 1.41 12.75
C VAL A 652 -35.54 2.31 11.52
N TYR A 653 -36.11 3.51 11.68
CA TYR A 653 -36.35 4.43 10.55
C TYR A 653 -35.04 4.89 9.87
N GLN A 654 -33.93 5.02 10.61
CA GLN A 654 -32.63 5.36 10.02
C GLN A 654 -32.07 4.17 9.24
N ILE A 655 -32.27 2.95 9.74
CA ILE A 655 -31.84 1.73 9.08
C ILE A 655 -32.63 1.54 7.77
N VAL A 656 -33.94 1.75 7.79
CA VAL A 656 -34.80 1.73 6.60
C VAL A 656 -34.32 2.71 5.53
N ARG A 657 -33.95 3.94 5.92
CA ARG A 657 -33.38 4.92 4.98
C ARG A 657 -32.01 4.49 4.45
N ALA A 658 -31.15 3.98 5.33
CA ALA A 658 -29.83 3.49 4.96
C ALA A 658 -29.91 2.33 3.95
N LEU A 659 -30.91 1.44 4.07
CA LEU A 659 -31.14 0.36 3.10
C LEU A 659 -31.40 0.89 1.69
N ASP A 660 -32.31 1.88 1.54
CA ASP A 660 -32.58 2.51 0.24
C ASP A 660 -31.37 3.28 -0.30
N TRP A 661 -30.68 4.03 0.56
CA TRP A 661 -29.52 4.82 0.19
C TRP A 661 -28.26 4.01 -0.11
N ALA A 662 -28.15 2.80 0.45
CA ALA A 662 -27.11 1.83 0.12
C ALA A 662 -27.46 0.98 -1.11
N GLY A 663 -28.75 0.89 -1.50
CA GLY A 663 -29.22 -0.13 -2.45
C GLY A 663 -29.11 -1.54 -1.87
N ALA A 664 -29.28 -1.69 -0.55
CA ALA A 664 -29.07 -2.94 0.15
C ALA A 664 -30.32 -3.83 0.11
N ILE A 665 -30.21 -4.95 -0.59
CA ILE A 665 -31.24 -5.99 -0.64
C ILE A 665 -31.00 -7.07 0.41
N TYR A 666 -29.87 -7.02 1.12
CA TYR A 666 -29.53 -7.92 2.22
C TYR A 666 -29.27 -7.12 3.50
N LEU A 667 -29.91 -7.53 4.59
CA LEU A 667 -29.66 -7.02 5.93
C LEU A 667 -29.32 -8.18 6.86
N SER A 668 -28.11 -8.19 7.40
CA SER A 668 -27.62 -9.23 8.29
C SER A 668 -27.78 -8.85 9.76
N PHE A 669 -28.46 -9.69 10.52
CA PHE A 669 -28.60 -9.57 11.97
C PHE A 669 -27.55 -10.42 12.66
N GLY A 670 -26.73 -9.75 13.48
CA GLY A 670 -25.91 -10.40 14.49
C GLY A 670 -26.75 -10.97 15.63
N PRO A 671 -26.14 -11.75 16.53
CA PRO A 671 -26.80 -12.28 17.72
C PRO A 671 -27.35 -11.16 18.63
N ALA A 672 -28.41 -11.46 19.38
CA ALA A 672 -29.14 -10.48 20.18
C ALA A 672 -28.28 -9.90 21.32
N ASP A 673 -27.43 -10.72 21.91
CA ASP A 673 -26.59 -10.39 23.06
C ASP A 673 -25.29 -11.21 23.08
N TYR A 674 -24.45 -11.00 24.10
CA TYR A 674 -23.28 -11.80 24.39
C TYR A 674 -23.67 -13.04 25.19
N TYR A 675 -23.11 -14.21 24.84
CA TYR A 675 -23.26 -15.42 25.63
C TYR A 675 -22.14 -15.50 26.65
N LYS A 676 -22.47 -15.33 27.93
CA LYS A 676 -21.51 -15.36 29.05
C LYS A 676 -20.30 -14.42 28.84
N GLY A 677 -20.52 -13.23 28.28
CA GLY A 677 -19.49 -12.23 28.03
C GLY A 677 -18.68 -12.42 26.74
N ALA A 678 -18.96 -13.45 25.94
CA ALA A 678 -18.34 -13.67 24.63
C ALA A 678 -19.36 -13.48 23.49
N PHE A 679 -18.90 -13.05 22.32
CA PHE A 679 -19.75 -13.01 21.13
C PHE A 679 -20.14 -14.46 20.78
N PRO A 680 -21.43 -14.79 20.61
CA PRO A 680 -21.87 -16.17 20.49
C PRO A 680 -21.66 -16.73 19.07
N HIS A 681 -20.96 -17.85 18.98
CA HIS A 681 -20.68 -18.61 17.77
C HIS A 681 -21.05 -20.08 17.97
N GLY A 682 -21.84 -20.66 17.07
CA GLY A 682 -22.18 -22.07 17.08
C GLY A 682 -23.48 -22.41 17.82
N PRO A 683 -23.70 -23.67 18.24
CA PRO A 683 -25.02 -24.18 18.64
C PRO A 683 -25.66 -23.50 19.85
N MET A 684 -24.88 -22.86 20.72
CA MET A 684 -25.38 -22.18 21.92
C MET A 684 -26.20 -20.92 21.59
N MET A 685 -26.15 -20.40 20.37
CA MET A 685 -27.05 -19.32 19.95
C MET A 685 -28.54 -19.67 20.19
N ARG A 686 -28.88 -20.96 20.17
CA ARG A 686 -30.23 -21.48 20.45
C ARG A 686 -30.67 -21.35 21.91
N THR A 687 -29.74 -21.15 22.84
CA THR A 687 -30.05 -21.00 24.28
C THR A 687 -30.28 -19.55 24.69
N MET A 688 -30.10 -18.61 23.75
CA MET A 688 -30.21 -17.18 23.99
C MET A 688 -31.61 -16.65 23.70
N ASP A 689 -32.00 -15.56 24.38
CA ASP A 689 -33.24 -14.83 24.08
C ASP A 689 -33.09 -14.04 22.77
N GLN A 690 -33.86 -14.42 21.75
CA GLN A 690 -33.87 -13.76 20.44
C GLN A 690 -35.05 -12.80 20.24
N SER A 691 -35.84 -12.53 21.29
CA SER A 691 -37.06 -11.71 21.18
C SER A 691 -36.77 -10.34 20.55
N ARG A 692 -35.63 -9.74 20.89
CA ARG A 692 -35.20 -8.46 20.32
C ARG A 692 -34.97 -8.53 18.80
N ILE A 693 -34.30 -9.57 18.31
CA ILE A 693 -34.10 -9.75 16.86
C ILE A 693 -35.45 -9.93 16.17
N VAL A 694 -36.30 -10.81 16.69
CA VAL A 694 -37.62 -11.10 16.11
C VAL A 694 -38.49 -9.84 16.04
N ILE A 695 -38.56 -9.05 17.11
CA ILE A 695 -39.33 -7.79 17.14
C ILE A 695 -38.77 -6.80 16.11
N THR A 696 -37.45 -6.70 16.03
CA THR A 696 -36.80 -5.77 15.11
C THR A 696 -37.02 -6.16 13.65
N GLN A 697 -36.90 -7.45 13.32
CA GLN A 697 -37.20 -7.96 11.98
C GLN A 697 -38.64 -7.64 11.59
N LYS A 698 -39.61 -7.84 12.50
CA LYS A 698 -41.01 -7.45 12.27
C LYS A 698 -41.20 -5.94 12.06
N ALA A 699 -40.42 -5.11 12.76
CA ALA A 699 -40.46 -3.66 12.57
C ALA A 699 -39.90 -3.24 11.20
N VAL A 700 -38.84 -3.90 10.73
CA VAL A 700 -38.31 -3.70 9.36
C VAL A 700 -39.33 -4.18 8.31
N ASP A 701 -39.99 -5.32 8.53
CA ASP A 701 -41.03 -5.83 7.64
C ASP A 701 -42.22 -4.86 7.54
N ALA A 702 -42.65 -4.29 8.67
CA ALA A 702 -43.73 -3.31 8.71
C ALA A 702 -43.40 -2.04 7.90
N ALA A 703 -42.11 -1.71 7.72
CA ALA A 703 -41.67 -0.61 6.88
C ALA A 703 -41.70 -0.93 5.37
N SER A 704 -42.02 -2.17 4.98
CA SER A 704 -42.20 -2.61 3.59
C SER A 704 -41.00 -2.34 2.66
N VAL A 705 -39.78 -2.47 3.20
CA VAL A 705 -38.54 -2.32 2.41
C VAL A 705 -38.25 -3.64 1.67
N PRO A 706 -37.91 -3.63 0.38
CA PRO A 706 -37.60 -4.83 -0.39
C PRO A 706 -36.21 -5.40 -0.04
N THR A 707 -36.01 -5.83 1.20
CA THR A 707 -34.75 -6.34 1.75
C THR A 707 -34.95 -7.72 2.37
N LYS A 708 -33.99 -8.61 2.13
CA LYS A 708 -33.94 -9.97 2.69
C LYS A 708 -33.19 -9.99 4.01
N ARG A 709 -33.78 -10.66 5.00
CA ARG A 709 -33.20 -10.77 6.36
C ARG A 709 -32.32 -12.01 6.47
N LEU A 710 -31.06 -11.77 6.75
CA LEU A 710 -30.07 -12.81 6.97
C LEU A 710 -29.72 -12.85 8.45
N ASN A 711 -29.49 -14.05 8.99
CA ASN A 711 -28.91 -14.18 10.33
C ASN A 711 -27.46 -14.66 10.24
N TYR A 712 -26.64 -14.18 11.17
CA TYR A 712 -25.28 -14.64 11.38
C TYR A 712 -25.21 -16.16 11.60
N PHE A 713 -24.25 -16.81 10.93
CA PHE A 713 -23.95 -18.22 11.08
C PHE A 713 -22.45 -18.47 10.89
N ASN A 714 -21.87 -19.31 11.75
CA ASN A 714 -20.50 -19.81 11.62
C ASN A 714 -20.47 -21.28 12.04
N CYS A 715 -19.79 -22.12 11.24
CA CYS A 715 -19.85 -23.57 11.37
C CYS A 715 -18.62 -24.20 12.04
N PHE A 716 -17.64 -23.42 12.47
CA PHE A 716 -16.40 -23.94 13.05
C PHE A 716 -16.14 -23.40 14.45
N ASN A 717 -16.43 -22.12 14.63
CA ASN A 717 -16.18 -21.40 15.86
C ASN A 717 -17.20 -21.78 16.94
N TYR A 718 -16.68 -22.04 18.13
CA TYR A 718 -17.49 -22.28 19.32
C TYR A 718 -17.02 -21.35 20.45
N SER A 719 -17.92 -20.49 20.92
CA SER A 719 -17.62 -19.55 22.01
C SER A 719 -17.54 -20.27 23.35
N LEU A 720 -16.41 -20.07 24.05
CA LEU A 720 -16.20 -20.54 25.41
C LEU A 720 -16.34 -19.38 26.41
N PRO A 721 -16.95 -19.59 27.58
CA PRO A 721 -16.66 -18.75 28.73
C PRO A 721 -15.19 -18.93 29.16
N TRP A 722 -14.62 -17.92 29.82
CA TRP A 722 -13.24 -17.85 30.35
C TRP A 722 -12.83 -18.94 31.36
N GLU A 723 -13.68 -19.95 31.60
CA GLU A 723 -13.36 -21.06 32.49
C GLU A 723 -12.62 -22.16 31.71
N LYS A 724 -11.35 -22.33 32.06
CA LYS A 724 -10.45 -23.37 31.53
C LYS A 724 -11.11 -24.74 31.67
N ASP A 725 -11.10 -25.49 30.58
CA ASP A 725 -11.49 -26.90 30.46
C ASP A 725 -12.99 -27.23 30.64
N HIS A 726 -13.67 -27.40 29.50
CA HIS A 726 -14.85 -28.25 29.39
C HIS A 726 -14.47 -29.59 28.73
N PRO A 727 -13.99 -30.59 29.49
CA PRO A 727 -13.82 -31.93 28.97
C PRO A 727 -15.21 -32.55 28.76
N GLY A 728 -15.76 -32.51 27.53
CA GLY A 728 -16.91 -33.37 27.22
C GLY A 728 -17.82 -33.03 26.05
N LEU A 729 -17.80 -31.82 25.48
CA LEU A 729 -18.66 -31.52 24.32
C LEU A 729 -17.99 -31.98 23.02
N TRP A 730 -18.62 -32.95 22.36
CA TRP A 730 -18.22 -33.56 21.07
C TRP A 730 -16.71 -33.81 20.96
N PRO A 731 -16.13 -34.65 21.84
CA PRO A 731 -14.69 -34.86 21.93
C PRO A 731 -14.03 -35.27 20.60
N GLU A 732 -14.78 -35.97 19.75
CA GLU A 732 -14.40 -36.45 18.42
C GLU A 732 -14.50 -35.39 17.30
N CYS A 733 -15.15 -34.26 17.57
CA CYS A 733 -15.37 -33.18 16.59
C CYS A 733 -14.36 -32.02 16.74
N ARG A 734 -13.42 -32.13 17.68
CA ARG A 734 -12.45 -31.07 18.00
C ARG A 734 -11.39 -30.97 16.92
N VAL A 735 -11.05 -29.75 16.51
CA VAL A 735 -9.88 -29.53 15.65
C VAL A 735 -8.63 -29.62 16.54
N LEU A 736 -7.68 -30.49 16.19
CA LEU A 736 -6.54 -30.81 17.05
C LEU A 736 -5.22 -30.39 16.40
N LEU A 737 -4.32 -29.83 17.22
CA LEU A 737 -2.93 -29.55 16.92
C LEU A 737 -2.07 -30.83 16.92
N PRO A 738 -0.83 -30.78 16.42
CA PRO A 738 0.08 -31.92 16.47
C PRO A 738 0.29 -32.48 17.89
N ASP A 739 0.31 -31.65 18.92
CA ASP A 739 0.50 -32.10 20.30
C ASP A 739 -0.80 -32.65 20.95
N GLY A 740 -1.89 -32.73 20.20
CA GLY A 740 -3.20 -33.21 20.66
C GLY A 740 -4.04 -32.14 21.37
N LYS A 741 -3.54 -30.92 21.56
CA LYS A 741 -4.36 -29.81 22.08
C LYS A 741 -5.40 -29.38 21.05
N GLN A 742 -6.54 -28.90 21.51
CA GLN A 742 -7.55 -28.32 20.63
C GLN A 742 -7.09 -26.95 20.12
N VAL A 743 -7.39 -26.66 18.85
CA VAL A 743 -7.16 -25.34 18.25
C VAL A 743 -8.08 -24.32 18.93
N SER A 744 -7.50 -23.17 19.30
CA SER A 744 -8.18 -22.04 19.93
C SER A 744 -7.56 -20.73 19.44
N ASP A 745 -8.36 -19.66 19.46
CA ASP A 745 -7.90 -18.28 19.24
C ASP A 745 -7.09 -17.70 20.42
N GLY A 746 -6.91 -18.48 21.50
CA GLY A 746 -6.15 -18.11 22.69
C GLY A 746 -6.88 -17.19 23.67
N THR A 747 -8.13 -16.81 23.40
CA THR A 747 -8.90 -15.90 24.27
C THR A 747 -10.28 -16.44 24.62
N THR A 748 -11.12 -16.75 23.64
CA THR A 748 -12.56 -16.97 23.86
C THR A 748 -13.18 -18.05 22.97
N MET A 749 -12.44 -18.63 22.01
CA MET A 749 -13.01 -19.49 20.98
C MET A 749 -12.20 -20.78 20.80
N THR A 750 -12.90 -21.91 20.67
CA THR A 750 -12.30 -23.19 20.24
C THR A 750 -12.94 -23.69 18.96
N TYR A 751 -12.21 -24.49 18.20
CA TYR A 751 -12.66 -24.92 16.88
C TYR A 751 -13.15 -26.36 16.88
N PHE A 752 -14.28 -26.56 16.21
CA PHE A 752 -14.88 -27.84 15.89
C PHE A 752 -15.09 -27.95 14.39
N PHE A 753 -15.30 -29.16 13.88
CA PHE A 753 -15.56 -29.37 12.46
C PHE A 753 -16.86 -30.16 12.23
N PRO A 754 -17.74 -29.73 11.32
CA PRO A 754 -18.92 -30.49 10.97
C PRO A 754 -18.58 -31.52 9.89
N THR A 755 -19.11 -32.73 10.04
CA THR A 755 -19.19 -33.72 8.96
C THR A 755 -20.65 -34.17 8.79
N LEU A 756 -20.92 -34.95 7.75
CA LEU A 756 -22.27 -35.50 7.52
C LEU A 756 -22.74 -36.44 8.65
N THR A 757 -21.82 -36.99 9.45
CA THR A 757 -22.11 -38.09 10.37
C THR A 757 -21.77 -37.78 11.83
N ASN A 758 -20.93 -36.79 12.09
CA ASN A 758 -20.51 -36.48 13.46
C ASN A 758 -21.57 -35.70 14.24
N ALA A 759 -21.40 -35.62 15.56
CA ALA A 759 -22.38 -34.98 16.43
C ALA A 759 -22.45 -33.46 16.19
N TYR A 760 -21.32 -32.80 15.93
CA TYR A 760 -21.29 -31.37 15.70
C TYR A 760 -22.00 -30.95 14.40
N GLY A 761 -21.87 -31.71 13.32
CA GLY A 761 -22.60 -31.47 12.07
C GLY A 761 -24.12 -31.52 12.25
N ARG A 762 -24.64 -32.44 13.08
CA ARG A 762 -26.07 -32.45 13.44
C ARG A 762 -26.48 -31.19 14.20
N GLN A 763 -25.63 -30.70 15.10
CA GLN A 763 -25.91 -29.48 15.86
C GLN A 763 -25.91 -28.23 14.98
N MET A 764 -25.10 -28.22 13.92
CA MET A 764 -25.13 -27.17 12.90
C MET A 764 -26.40 -27.24 12.05
N ASP A 765 -26.83 -28.43 11.61
CA ASP A 765 -28.10 -28.61 10.89
C ASP A 765 -29.28 -28.08 11.74
N GLU A 766 -29.33 -28.46 13.04
CA GLU A 766 -30.36 -27.97 13.97
C GLU A 766 -30.30 -26.46 14.20
N LEU A 767 -29.09 -25.87 14.26
CA LEU A 767 -28.92 -24.42 14.39
C LEU A 767 -29.48 -23.69 13.18
N VAL A 768 -29.18 -24.16 11.96
CA VAL A 768 -29.71 -23.55 10.74
C VAL A 768 -31.23 -23.67 10.69
N ASP A 769 -31.78 -24.84 10.97
CA ASP A 769 -33.24 -25.03 10.99
C ASP A 769 -33.90 -24.14 12.03
N TRP A 770 -33.27 -23.94 13.20
CA TRP A 770 -33.78 -23.01 14.21
C TRP A 770 -33.70 -21.54 13.76
N LEU A 771 -32.62 -21.10 13.11
CA LEU A 771 -32.50 -19.75 12.58
C LEU A 771 -33.59 -19.46 11.53
N LEU A 772 -33.86 -20.41 10.64
CA LEU A 772 -34.83 -20.26 9.57
C LEU A 772 -36.28 -20.37 10.06
N ASN A 773 -36.58 -21.37 10.92
CA ASN A 773 -37.96 -21.71 11.28
C ASN A 773 -38.43 -21.05 12.58
N THR A 774 -37.52 -20.77 13.52
CA THR A 774 -37.87 -20.22 14.84
C THR A 774 -37.55 -18.73 14.94
N VAL A 775 -36.36 -18.31 14.52
CA VAL A 775 -35.98 -16.89 14.54
C VAL A 775 -36.64 -16.12 13.37
N GLY A 776 -36.94 -16.82 12.27
CA GLY A 776 -37.65 -16.26 11.12
C GLY A 776 -36.74 -15.62 10.07
N ALA A 777 -35.45 -15.99 10.04
CA ALA A 777 -34.54 -15.54 9.00
C ALA A 777 -34.98 -16.06 7.62
N GLU A 778 -34.86 -15.22 6.59
CA GLU A 778 -35.10 -15.67 5.22
C GLU A 778 -33.92 -16.46 4.68
N GLY A 779 -32.71 -16.17 5.15
CA GLY A 779 -31.48 -16.85 4.76
C GLY A 779 -30.34 -16.58 5.74
N LEU A 780 -29.10 -16.83 5.31
CA LEU A 780 -27.92 -16.77 6.18
C LEU A 780 -26.86 -15.77 5.68
N TYR A 781 -26.23 -15.10 6.65
CA TYR A 781 -24.90 -14.57 6.48
C TYR A 781 -23.93 -15.59 7.08
N TRP A 782 -23.18 -16.27 6.22
CA TRP A 782 -22.25 -17.33 6.63
C TRP A 782 -20.83 -16.76 6.75
N ASP A 783 -20.44 -16.49 7.97
CA ASP A 783 -19.11 -15.99 8.31
C ASP A 783 -18.09 -17.14 8.37
N CYS A 784 -16.86 -16.87 7.94
CA CYS A 784 -15.79 -17.85 7.82
C CYS A 784 -16.25 -19.13 7.11
N TYR A 785 -16.80 -19.01 5.90
CA TYR A 785 -17.35 -20.13 5.13
C TYR A 785 -16.34 -21.28 4.96
N ASP A 786 -15.05 -20.95 4.95
CA ASP A 786 -13.95 -21.90 4.86
C ASP A 786 -12.76 -21.50 5.75
N TYR A 787 -12.08 -22.49 6.33
CA TYR A 787 -10.84 -22.33 7.11
C TYR A 787 -9.68 -23.12 6.48
N HIS A 788 -9.29 -22.76 5.26
CA HIS A 788 -8.21 -23.42 4.52
C HIS A 788 -6.85 -23.45 5.21
N ASN A 789 -6.55 -22.49 6.09
CA ASN A 789 -5.28 -22.44 6.82
C ASN A 789 -5.27 -23.29 8.11
N VAL A 790 -6.36 -24.00 8.41
CA VAL A 790 -6.49 -24.80 9.63
C VAL A 790 -6.39 -26.28 9.29
N THR A 791 -5.54 -27.00 10.03
CA THR A 791 -5.37 -28.45 9.92
C THR A 791 -5.86 -29.16 11.17
N HIS A 792 -6.26 -30.42 11.02
CA HIS A 792 -6.66 -31.30 12.11
C HIS A 792 -5.75 -32.54 12.15
N TYR A 793 -5.26 -32.88 13.34
CA TYR A 793 -4.47 -34.08 13.57
C TYR A 793 -5.28 -35.13 14.35
N GLY A 794 -5.70 -36.20 13.69
CA GLY A 794 -6.50 -37.26 14.30
C GLY A 794 -7.48 -37.87 13.32
N GLU A 795 -8.41 -38.65 13.86
CA GLU A 795 -9.55 -39.16 13.09
C GLU A 795 -10.72 -38.16 13.14
N PRO A 796 -11.50 -38.03 12.05
CA PRO A 796 -11.30 -38.70 10.78
C PRO A 796 -10.22 -38.06 9.91
N TRP A 797 -9.44 -38.89 9.22
CA TRP A 797 -8.52 -38.43 8.18
C TRP A 797 -9.27 -38.05 6.88
N ASP A 798 -8.89 -36.95 6.23
CA ASP A 798 -9.52 -36.48 4.99
C ASP A 798 -9.21 -37.35 3.75
N GLY A 799 -8.23 -38.25 3.86
CA GLY A 799 -7.86 -39.20 2.82
C GLY A 799 -6.82 -38.67 1.81
N TRP A 800 -6.32 -37.45 1.97
CA TRP A 800 -5.47 -36.77 1.00
C TRP A 800 -4.25 -36.07 1.59
N THR A 801 -4.30 -35.64 2.85
CA THR A 801 -3.32 -34.69 3.40
C THR A 801 -2.33 -35.36 4.37
N ALA A 802 -1.05 -35.03 4.27
CA ALA A 802 -0.04 -35.39 5.27
C ALA A 802 1.07 -34.35 5.39
N ASP A 803 1.77 -34.37 6.53
CA ASP A 803 3.10 -33.80 6.64
C ASP A 803 4.07 -34.79 5.98
N ILE A 804 4.63 -34.41 4.82
CA ILE A 804 5.60 -35.21 4.06
C ILE A 804 6.99 -34.64 4.27
N ASN A 805 7.93 -35.52 4.63
CA ASN A 805 9.32 -35.12 4.79
C ASN A 805 9.94 -34.76 3.43
N PRO A 806 10.41 -33.53 3.22
CA PRO A 806 10.90 -33.10 1.91
C PRO A 806 12.24 -33.73 1.50
N ARG A 807 12.92 -34.45 2.40
CA ARG A 807 14.19 -35.14 2.10
C ARG A 807 14.01 -36.63 1.88
N THR A 808 13.17 -37.28 2.69
CA THR A 808 12.96 -38.73 2.61
C THR A 808 11.74 -39.10 1.76
N HIS A 809 10.88 -38.12 1.46
CA HIS A 809 9.61 -38.28 0.76
C HIS A 809 8.65 -39.27 1.46
N LYS A 810 8.80 -39.46 2.77
CA LYS A 810 7.94 -40.31 3.58
C LYS A 810 6.92 -39.46 4.34
N ILE A 811 5.80 -40.09 4.68
CA ILE A 811 4.81 -39.50 5.58
C ILE A 811 5.42 -39.43 6.98
N ASP A 812 5.63 -38.22 7.50
CA ASP A 812 5.98 -38.01 8.91
C ASP A 812 4.73 -38.15 9.77
N ARG A 813 3.61 -37.58 9.31
CA ARG A 813 2.33 -37.66 10.02
C ARG A 813 1.13 -37.42 9.09
N LYS A 814 0.05 -38.19 9.27
CA LYS A 814 -1.24 -37.90 8.64
C LYS A 814 -1.93 -36.72 9.33
N ARG A 815 -2.57 -35.87 8.54
CA ARG A 815 -3.38 -34.75 9.01
C ARG A 815 -4.54 -34.52 8.04
N SER A 816 -5.52 -33.75 8.42
CA SER A 816 -6.63 -33.35 7.57
C SER A 816 -6.58 -31.86 7.29
N SER A 817 -6.83 -31.46 6.04
CA SER A 817 -7.29 -30.10 5.75
C SER A 817 -8.70 -29.94 6.28
N LEU A 818 -8.94 -28.91 7.09
CA LEU A 818 -10.29 -28.65 7.61
C LEU A 818 -11.29 -28.35 6.48
N SER A 819 -10.81 -27.74 5.39
CA SER A 819 -11.61 -27.48 4.19
C SER A 819 -12.10 -28.78 3.57
N ILE A 820 -11.20 -29.73 3.30
CA ILE A 820 -11.53 -31.01 2.66
C ILE A 820 -12.44 -31.82 3.59
N LEU A 821 -12.10 -31.88 4.87
CA LEU A 821 -12.82 -32.68 5.86
C LEU A 821 -14.29 -32.26 6.03
N SER A 822 -14.55 -30.95 5.99
CA SER A 822 -15.89 -30.38 6.20
C SER A 822 -16.69 -30.16 4.91
N TRP A 823 -16.04 -30.23 3.74
CA TRP A 823 -16.66 -29.92 2.45
C TRP A 823 -17.97 -30.67 2.19
N PRO A 824 -18.07 -32.00 2.39
CA PRO A 824 -19.32 -32.72 2.11
C PRO A 824 -20.53 -32.20 2.90
N TRP A 825 -20.32 -31.73 4.13
CA TRP A 825 -21.38 -31.14 4.93
C TRP A 825 -21.73 -29.72 4.46
N ARG A 826 -20.71 -28.88 4.18
CA ARG A 826 -20.92 -27.51 3.68
C ARG A 826 -21.60 -27.48 2.32
N GLU A 827 -21.22 -28.40 1.44
CA GLU A 827 -21.84 -28.59 0.13
C GLU A 827 -23.33 -28.95 0.28
N LYS A 828 -23.65 -29.96 1.09
CA LYS A 828 -25.04 -30.36 1.37
C LYS A 828 -25.88 -29.17 1.81
N LEU A 829 -25.38 -28.38 2.77
CA LEU A 829 -26.12 -27.24 3.29
C LEU A 829 -26.27 -26.13 2.23
N THR A 830 -25.21 -25.79 1.52
CA THR A 830 -25.23 -24.76 0.46
C THR A 830 -26.20 -25.14 -0.66
N ALA A 831 -26.11 -26.39 -1.15
CA ALA A 831 -27.01 -26.90 -2.18
C ALA A 831 -28.48 -26.88 -1.71
N ARG A 832 -28.74 -27.24 -0.45
CA ARG A 832 -30.09 -27.15 0.15
C ARG A 832 -30.61 -25.72 0.15
N LEU A 833 -29.85 -24.76 0.69
CA LEU A 833 -30.28 -23.37 0.81
C LEU A 833 -30.59 -22.75 -0.57
N LEU A 834 -29.70 -22.96 -1.54
CA LEU A 834 -29.89 -22.45 -2.90
C LEU A 834 -31.09 -23.11 -3.60
N LYS A 835 -31.28 -24.43 -3.43
CA LYS A 835 -32.45 -25.15 -3.98
C LYS A 835 -33.77 -24.65 -3.38
N GLU A 836 -33.77 -24.29 -2.11
CA GLU A 836 -34.94 -23.72 -1.40
C GLU A 836 -35.16 -22.23 -1.72
N GLY A 837 -34.29 -21.59 -2.52
CA GLY A 837 -34.38 -20.16 -2.83
C GLY A 837 -34.04 -19.25 -1.63
N ARG A 838 -33.33 -19.78 -0.63
CA ARG A 838 -32.91 -19.04 0.57
C ARG A 838 -31.70 -18.16 0.21
N PRO A 839 -31.73 -16.83 0.48
CA PRO A 839 -30.60 -15.96 0.22
C PRO A 839 -29.39 -16.33 1.08
N LEU A 840 -28.20 -16.26 0.49
CA LEU A 840 -26.95 -16.59 1.13
C LEU A 840 -25.90 -15.55 0.76
N VAL A 841 -25.22 -15.03 1.77
CA VAL A 841 -24.02 -14.17 1.62
C VAL A 841 -22.95 -14.74 2.52
N ALA A 842 -21.70 -14.79 2.08
CA ALA A 842 -20.62 -15.34 2.91
C ALA A 842 -19.34 -14.50 2.93
N ASN A 843 -18.62 -14.61 4.06
CA ASN A 843 -17.24 -14.19 4.18
C ASN A 843 -16.33 -15.36 3.82
N GLY A 844 -15.41 -15.14 2.87
CA GLY A 844 -14.50 -16.17 2.36
C GLY A 844 -14.87 -16.65 0.95
N ASN A 845 -13.92 -16.56 0.02
CA ASN A 845 -14.10 -16.97 -1.37
C ASN A 845 -13.83 -18.47 -1.60
N PRO A 846 -14.31 -19.07 -2.71
CA PRO A 846 -14.17 -20.50 -2.98
C PRO A 846 -12.74 -21.01 -2.88
N SER A 847 -12.51 -22.00 -2.02
CA SER A 847 -11.23 -22.71 -1.95
C SER A 847 -11.22 -23.94 -2.83
N PHE A 848 -12.38 -24.41 -3.29
CA PHE A 848 -12.52 -25.48 -4.27
C PHE A 848 -13.01 -24.99 -5.63
N THR A 849 -12.62 -25.68 -6.70
CA THR A 849 -13.19 -25.45 -8.04
C THR A 849 -14.64 -25.93 -8.10
N SER A 850 -14.98 -26.98 -7.35
CA SER A 850 -16.35 -27.49 -7.24
C SER A 850 -17.31 -26.49 -6.58
N GLU A 851 -16.84 -25.49 -5.82
CA GLU A 851 -17.76 -24.49 -5.28
C GLU A 851 -18.22 -23.44 -6.30
N TYR A 852 -17.52 -23.28 -7.43
CA TYR A 852 -17.87 -22.27 -8.42
C TYR A 852 -19.27 -22.44 -9.03
N GLN A 853 -19.82 -23.66 -8.95
CA GLN A 853 -21.21 -23.93 -9.35
C GLN A 853 -22.23 -23.27 -8.41
N TYR A 854 -21.86 -23.01 -7.14
CA TYR A 854 -22.71 -22.39 -6.14
C TYR A 854 -22.57 -20.87 -6.20
N GLN A 855 -23.22 -20.29 -7.20
CA GLN A 855 -23.14 -18.89 -7.59
C GLN A 855 -23.95 -17.96 -6.65
N PHE A 856 -23.39 -17.62 -5.50
CA PHE A 856 -23.97 -16.64 -4.56
C PHE A 856 -22.91 -15.61 -4.10
N PRO A 857 -23.31 -14.42 -3.64
CA PRO A 857 -22.36 -13.37 -3.25
C PRO A 857 -21.45 -13.77 -2.09
N ARG A 858 -20.14 -13.60 -2.27
CA ARG A 858 -19.14 -13.70 -1.21
C ARG A 858 -18.24 -12.46 -1.22
N PHE A 859 -17.75 -12.08 -0.05
CA PHE A 859 -16.84 -10.95 0.10
C PHE A 859 -15.58 -11.33 0.86
N VAL A 860 -14.64 -10.39 0.92
CA VAL A 860 -13.48 -10.45 1.80
C VAL A 860 -13.46 -9.25 2.73
N GLU A 861 -12.98 -9.47 3.95
CA GLU A 861 -12.62 -8.38 4.86
C GLU A 861 -11.35 -7.67 4.37
N THR A 862 -11.40 -6.34 4.33
CA THR A 862 -10.35 -5.51 3.72
C THR A 862 -9.49 -4.74 4.71
N ALA A 863 -9.36 -5.16 5.97
CA ALA A 863 -8.38 -4.58 6.90
C ALA A 863 -7.01 -4.26 6.23
N ASP A 864 -6.67 -5.08 5.22
CA ASP A 864 -5.79 -4.75 4.10
C ASP A 864 -6.62 -4.81 2.79
N ILE A 865 -6.71 -3.72 2.02
CA ILE A 865 -7.48 -3.69 0.77
C ILE A 865 -6.96 -4.70 -0.27
N GLY A 866 -5.68 -5.05 -0.19
CA GLY A 866 -5.08 -6.08 -1.03
C GLY A 866 -5.63 -7.48 -0.78
N ASN A 867 -6.43 -7.72 0.26
CA ASN A 867 -7.20 -8.96 0.41
C ASN A 867 -8.21 -9.17 -0.72
N LEU A 868 -8.62 -8.10 -1.42
CA LEU A 868 -9.53 -8.19 -2.55
C LEU A 868 -8.98 -9.06 -3.69
N SER A 869 -7.66 -9.25 -3.75
CA SER A 869 -7.04 -10.19 -4.69
C SER A 869 -7.56 -11.62 -4.56
N ALA A 870 -7.94 -12.05 -3.36
CA ALA A 870 -8.54 -13.36 -3.09
C ALA A 870 -9.95 -13.52 -3.69
N ALA A 871 -10.60 -12.41 -4.05
CA ALA A 871 -11.97 -12.38 -4.55
C ALA A 871 -12.06 -12.26 -6.09
N HIS A 872 -10.95 -11.94 -6.76
CA HIS A 872 -10.91 -11.68 -8.21
C HIS A 872 -11.46 -12.84 -9.06
N LEU A 873 -11.33 -14.09 -8.60
CA LEU A 873 -11.75 -15.26 -9.37
C LEU A 873 -13.23 -15.66 -9.17
N PHE A 874 -13.98 -14.99 -8.28
CA PHE A 874 -15.38 -15.33 -7.98
C PHE A 874 -16.27 -14.10 -7.89
N THR A 875 -16.52 -13.55 -6.70
CA THR A 875 -17.30 -12.31 -6.51
C THR A 875 -16.38 -11.24 -5.93
N PRO A 876 -15.97 -10.23 -6.73
CA PRO A 876 -14.94 -9.28 -6.34
C PRO A 876 -15.53 -8.21 -5.41
N ILE A 877 -15.88 -8.57 -4.17
CA ILE A 877 -16.56 -7.69 -3.22
C ILE A 877 -15.63 -7.42 -2.04
N ALA A 878 -15.31 -6.15 -1.84
CA ALA A 878 -14.69 -5.63 -0.62
C ALA A 878 -15.78 -5.38 0.42
N LEU A 879 -15.66 -5.98 1.59
CA LEU A 879 -16.41 -5.53 2.76
C LEU A 879 -15.68 -4.31 3.35
N GLY A 880 -16.40 -3.26 3.71
CA GLY A 880 -15.83 -2.04 4.29
C GLY A 880 -14.81 -2.31 5.41
N ASP A 881 -13.78 -1.48 5.48
CA ASP A 881 -12.70 -1.66 6.43
C ASP A 881 -13.13 -1.27 7.85
N HIS A 882 -13.33 -2.29 8.69
CA HIS A 882 -13.67 -2.14 10.10
C HIS A 882 -12.59 -1.43 10.92
N ILE A 883 -11.35 -1.34 10.41
CA ILE A 883 -10.22 -0.76 11.11
C ILE A 883 -10.10 0.74 10.87
N THR A 884 -10.24 1.23 9.63
CA THR A 884 -9.98 2.64 9.32
C THR A 884 -11.19 3.47 8.93
N GLU A 885 -12.31 2.85 8.51
CA GLU A 885 -13.53 3.61 8.25
C GLU A 885 -14.14 4.10 9.58
N ARG A 886 -14.41 5.41 9.65
CA ARG A 886 -14.98 6.08 10.84
C ARG A 886 -16.17 6.98 10.52
N ASN A 887 -16.42 7.22 9.23
CA ASN A 887 -17.50 8.05 8.72
C ASN A 887 -17.73 7.75 7.23
N GLU A 888 -18.80 8.28 6.68
CA GLU A 888 -19.23 8.06 5.29
C GLU A 888 -18.20 8.51 4.23
N ILE A 889 -17.37 9.54 4.51
CA ILE A 889 -16.32 9.99 3.58
C ILE A 889 -15.21 8.93 3.50
N ASP A 890 -14.84 8.33 4.64
CA ASP A 890 -13.86 7.25 4.67
C ASP A 890 -14.39 6.02 3.91
N SER A 891 -15.66 5.66 4.12
CA SER A 891 -16.30 4.59 3.35
C SER A 891 -16.30 4.86 1.85
N TYR A 892 -16.62 6.09 1.41
CA TYR A 892 -16.56 6.46 0.00
C TYR A 892 -15.13 6.37 -0.57
N ARG A 893 -14.13 6.88 0.16
CA ARG A 893 -12.72 6.74 -0.23
C ARG A 893 -12.35 5.26 -0.36
N TRP A 894 -12.85 4.41 0.52
CA TRP A 894 -12.63 2.98 0.47
C TRP A 894 -13.33 2.31 -0.72
N MET A 895 -14.54 2.74 -1.10
CA MET A 895 -15.19 2.32 -2.35
C MET A 895 -14.33 2.67 -3.58
N LEU A 896 -13.73 3.86 -3.60
CA LEU A 896 -12.79 4.22 -4.67
C LEU A 896 -11.53 3.34 -4.65
N ARG A 897 -11.05 2.89 -3.50
CA ARG A 897 -9.93 1.94 -3.44
C ARG A 897 -10.34 0.55 -3.89
N ALA A 898 -11.55 0.09 -3.55
CA ALA A 898 -12.09 -1.16 -4.07
C ALA A 898 -12.11 -1.17 -5.61
N LEU A 899 -12.48 -0.04 -6.24
CA LEU A 899 -12.40 0.09 -7.70
C LEU A 899 -10.96 -0.01 -8.24
N ASP A 900 -9.95 0.52 -7.56
CA ASP A 900 -8.53 0.34 -7.97
C ASP A 900 -8.12 -1.14 -8.00
N TRP A 901 -8.76 -1.96 -7.16
CA TRP A 901 -8.58 -3.40 -7.06
C TRP A 901 -9.66 -4.19 -7.82
N GLY A 902 -10.36 -3.58 -8.78
CA GLY A 902 -11.36 -4.28 -9.59
C GLY A 902 -12.49 -4.89 -8.76
N GLY A 903 -12.92 -4.22 -7.69
CA GLY A 903 -13.94 -4.70 -6.78
C GLY A 903 -15.12 -3.76 -6.52
N LEU A 904 -16.21 -4.38 -6.12
CA LEU A 904 -17.44 -3.79 -5.60
C LEU A 904 -17.34 -3.61 -4.08
N TYR A 905 -18.33 -2.97 -3.46
CA TYR A 905 -18.31 -2.64 -2.03
C TYR A 905 -19.59 -3.07 -1.31
N TYR A 906 -19.42 -3.71 -0.16
CA TYR A 906 -20.44 -3.96 0.86
C TYR A 906 -20.11 -3.19 2.15
N TRP A 907 -21.15 -2.77 2.85
CA TRP A 907 -21.01 -1.95 4.06
C TRP A 907 -20.69 -2.81 5.29
N TYR A 908 -19.76 -2.32 6.13
CA TYR A 908 -19.40 -2.94 7.41
C TYR A 908 -20.00 -2.16 8.61
N ASN A 909 -19.35 -1.07 9.02
CA ASN A 909 -19.67 -0.35 10.27
C ASN A 909 -20.52 0.91 10.06
N GLU A 910 -20.40 1.56 8.90
CA GLU A 910 -21.11 2.79 8.62
C GLU A 910 -22.40 2.52 7.85
N CYS A 911 -23.35 3.45 7.97
CA CYS A 911 -24.57 3.47 7.17
C CYS A 911 -24.62 4.78 6.40
N PRO A 912 -24.99 4.77 5.11
CA PRO A 912 -25.08 6.00 4.35
C PRO A 912 -26.14 6.93 4.92
N SER A 913 -25.87 8.23 4.86
CA SER A 913 -26.79 9.30 5.30
C SER A 913 -27.51 9.99 4.13
N ARG A 914 -27.16 9.58 2.91
CA ARG A 914 -27.68 10.05 1.62
C ARG A 914 -27.46 8.95 0.56
N PRO A 915 -28.10 9.02 -0.63
CA PRO A 915 -27.79 8.10 -1.73
C PRO A 915 -26.29 7.97 -1.97
N ALA A 916 -25.76 6.77 -1.74
CA ALA A 916 -24.35 6.45 -1.91
C ALA A 916 -24.08 5.81 -3.27
N LEU A 917 -22.80 5.70 -3.65
CA LEU A 917 -22.37 5.02 -4.88
C LEU A 917 -22.95 3.60 -4.97
N THR A 918 -23.03 2.88 -3.84
CA THR A 918 -23.58 1.52 -3.80
C THR A 918 -25.04 1.42 -4.23
N LYS A 919 -25.84 2.50 -4.11
CA LYS A 919 -27.23 2.56 -4.59
C LYS A 919 -27.33 2.19 -6.07
N TYR A 920 -26.34 2.61 -6.85
CA TYR A 920 -26.28 2.35 -8.28
C TYR A 920 -25.23 1.29 -8.64
N MET A 921 -24.55 0.66 -7.68
CA MET A 921 -23.53 -0.35 -7.94
C MET A 921 -24.12 -1.72 -8.33
N PHE A 922 -25.39 -1.97 -8.04
CA PHE A 922 -26.03 -3.28 -8.22
C PHE A 922 -27.42 -3.20 -8.87
N PRO A 923 -27.94 -4.28 -9.50
CA PRO A 923 -27.26 -5.55 -9.78
C PRO A 923 -26.06 -5.42 -10.72
N PHE A 924 -25.05 -6.26 -10.53
CA PHE A 924 -23.84 -6.28 -11.35
C PHE A 924 -23.50 -7.70 -11.76
N THR A 925 -23.59 -8.00 -13.05
CA THR A 925 -23.07 -9.22 -13.67
C THR A 925 -21.74 -8.91 -14.34
N PRO A 926 -20.59 -9.32 -13.78
CA PRO A 926 -19.28 -9.00 -14.34
C PRO A 926 -19.15 -9.47 -15.80
N ILE A 927 -18.66 -8.57 -16.66
CA ILE A 927 -18.10 -8.91 -17.98
C ILE A 927 -16.58 -8.91 -17.84
N GLU A 928 -16.02 -7.80 -17.35
CA GLU A 928 -14.59 -7.61 -17.12
C GLU A 928 -14.32 -6.80 -15.84
N LEU A 929 -13.26 -7.21 -15.14
CA LEU A 929 -12.68 -6.49 -14.01
C LEU A 929 -11.40 -5.78 -14.47
N HIS A 930 -11.20 -4.54 -14.01
CA HIS A 930 -10.01 -3.73 -14.29
C HIS A 930 -9.62 -2.90 -13.07
N GLY A 931 -8.38 -2.40 -13.08
CA GLY A 931 -7.93 -1.44 -12.08
C GLY A 931 -8.53 -0.06 -12.33
N GLY A 932 -9.39 0.40 -11.43
CA GLY A 932 -10.06 1.71 -11.46
C GLY A 932 -11.42 1.73 -12.17
N TYR A 933 -11.82 0.64 -12.82
CA TYR A 933 -13.14 0.52 -13.45
C TYR A 933 -13.61 -0.93 -13.59
N LEU A 934 -14.91 -1.11 -13.75
CA LEU A 934 -15.58 -2.41 -13.86
C LEU A 934 -16.64 -2.35 -14.95
N ILE A 935 -16.68 -3.36 -15.82
CA ILE A 935 -17.70 -3.48 -16.86
C ILE A 935 -18.61 -4.65 -16.52
N GLY A 936 -19.88 -4.37 -16.26
CA GLY A 936 -20.93 -5.35 -16.05
C GLY A 936 -21.99 -5.28 -17.15
N LYS A 937 -22.87 -6.28 -17.23
CA LYS A 937 -23.96 -6.29 -18.22
C LYS A 937 -24.91 -5.12 -18.06
N GLU A 938 -25.20 -4.76 -16.81
CA GLU A 938 -26.19 -3.76 -16.43
C GLU A 938 -25.57 -2.36 -16.29
N ARG A 939 -24.27 -2.27 -15.98
CA ARG A 939 -23.62 -0.99 -15.67
C ARG A 939 -22.10 -1.03 -15.76
N ILE A 940 -21.50 0.14 -15.93
CA ILE A 940 -20.06 0.38 -15.81
C ILE A 940 -19.83 1.25 -14.58
N LEU A 941 -18.86 0.88 -13.74
CA LEU A 941 -18.40 1.70 -12.62
C LEU A 941 -16.99 2.16 -12.91
N THR A 942 -16.70 3.44 -12.67
CA THR A 942 -15.36 3.97 -12.92
C THR A 942 -15.01 5.10 -11.97
N LYS A 943 -13.73 5.16 -11.59
CA LYS A 943 -13.10 6.32 -10.96
C LYS A 943 -12.00 6.94 -11.84
N THR A 944 -11.93 6.52 -13.11
CA THR A 944 -11.01 7.02 -14.12
C THR A 944 -11.77 7.69 -15.26
N SER A 945 -11.09 8.59 -15.98
CA SER A 945 -11.66 9.26 -17.15
C SER A 945 -11.47 8.44 -18.42
N GLY A 946 -12.45 8.44 -19.32
CA GLY A 946 -12.45 7.66 -20.55
C GLY A 946 -13.80 7.69 -21.28
N HIS A 947 -13.83 7.12 -22.47
CA HIS A 947 -15.06 6.80 -23.20
C HIS A 947 -15.49 5.39 -22.84
N PHE A 948 -16.56 5.26 -22.05
CA PHE A 948 -17.02 3.96 -21.54
C PHE A 948 -18.30 3.50 -22.24
N GLY A 949 -18.33 2.26 -22.71
CA GLY A 949 -19.50 1.68 -23.38
C GLY A 949 -19.44 0.15 -23.45
N TRP A 950 -20.45 -0.45 -24.08
CA TRP A 950 -20.55 -1.92 -24.24
C TRP A 950 -20.12 -2.43 -25.61
N GLY A 951 -19.54 -1.56 -26.45
CA GLY A 951 -19.22 -1.90 -27.83
C GLY A 951 -20.46 -1.98 -28.74
N ASP A 952 -21.58 -1.41 -28.31
CA ASP A 952 -22.85 -1.37 -29.03
C ASP A 952 -23.49 0.03 -28.95
N SER A 953 -24.71 0.19 -29.47
CA SER A 953 -25.43 1.47 -29.49
C SER A 953 -26.33 1.69 -28.25
N ALA A 954 -26.06 1.03 -27.12
CA ALA A 954 -26.92 1.11 -25.94
C ALA A 954 -27.18 2.55 -25.47
N GLU A 955 -28.39 2.76 -24.96
CA GLU A 955 -28.73 3.95 -24.18
C GLU A 955 -28.34 3.74 -22.72
N PHE A 956 -28.03 4.81 -22.00
CA PHE A 956 -27.62 4.73 -20.60
C PHE A 956 -27.94 6.00 -19.81
N ASP A 957 -28.06 5.83 -18.49
CA ASP A 957 -28.09 6.89 -17.48
C ASP A 957 -26.74 7.00 -16.78
N THR A 958 -26.45 8.16 -16.18
CA THR A 958 -25.18 8.38 -15.48
C THR A 958 -25.40 9.04 -14.12
N HIS A 959 -24.69 8.54 -13.12
CA HIS A 959 -24.65 9.09 -11.76
C HIS A 959 -23.21 9.45 -11.41
N VAL A 960 -22.95 10.72 -11.08
CA VAL A 960 -21.61 11.23 -10.77
C VAL A 960 -21.51 11.54 -9.29
N PHE A 961 -20.44 11.08 -8.64
CA PHE A 961 -20.16 11.28 -7.23
C PHE A 961 -18.91 12.14 -7.06
N ASP A 962 -19.01 13.16 -6.21
CA ASP A 962 -17.91 14.08 -5.91
C ASP A 962 -16.89 13.50 -4.91
N ARG A 963 -15.93 14.33 -4.44
CA ARG A 963 -14.86 13.92 -3.52
C ARG A 963 -15.33 13.46 -2.14
N ILE A 964 -16.56 13.75 -1.76
CA ILE A 964 -17.15 13.35 -0.49
C ILE A 964 -18.26 12.30 -0.69
N GLY A 965 -18.36 11.72 -1.90
CA GLY A 965 -19.35 10.70 -2.22
C GLY A 965 -20.77 11.24 -2.32
N GLN A 966 -20.94 12.54 -2.56
CA GLN A 966 -22.25 13.12 -2.83
C GLN A 966 -22.55 13.06 -4.34
N GLU A 967 -23.74 12.57 -4.69
CA GLU A 967 -24.22 12.62 -6.08
C GLU A 967 -24.37 14.08 -6.53
N THR A 968 -23.76 14.43 -7.66
CA THR A 968 -23.75 15.80 -8.21
C THR A 968 -24.18 15.81 -9.67
N LYS A 969 -24.79 16.93 -10.09
CA LYS A 969 -25.15 17.22 -11.49
C LYS A 969 -24.23 18.26 -12.14
N ASP A 970 -23.24 18.75 -11.40
CA ASP A 970 -22.33 19.81 -11.85
C ASP A 970 -21.40 19.32 -12.96
N LEU A 971 -21.13 18.01 -12.98
CA LEU A 971 -20.33 17.34 -14.00
C LEU A 971 -21.24 16.45 -14.85
N LYS A 972 -21.25 16.71 -16.15
CA LYS A 972 -22.05 15.94 -17.12
C LYS A 972 -21.19 14.89 -17.79
N VAL A 973 -21.79 13.74 -18.07
CA VAL A 973 -21.20 12.66 -18.87
C VAL A 973 -21.99 12.59 -20.17
N PRO A 974 -21.59 13.31 -21.23
CA PRO A 974 -22.34 13.30 -22.48
C PRO A 974 -22.22 11.94 -23.17
N ARG A 975 -23.32 11.51 -23.81
CA ARG A 975 -23.31 10.37 -24.71
C ARG A 975 -22.73 10.79 -26.05
N ILE A 976 -21.70 10.09 -26.49
CA ILE A 976 -21.08 10.26 -27.80
C ILE A 976 -21.23 8.97 -28.62
N VAL A 977 -21.17 9.11 -29.94
CA VAL A 977 -21.20 7.97 -30.88
C VAL A 977 -19.89 7.96 -31.67
N LYS A 978 -19.20 6.83 -31.67
CA LYS A 978 -17.99 6.57 -32.47
C LYS A 978 -18.16 5.24 -33.18
N ASP A 979 -17.97 5.21 -34.50
CA ASP A 979 -18.07 4.00 -35.32
C ASP A 979 -19.36 3.19 -35.09
N GLY A 980 -20.48 3.90 -34.90
CA GLY A 980 -21.81 3.31 -34.63
C GLY A 980 -22.05 2.81 -33.20
N LYS A 981 -21.05 2.94 -32.31
CA LYS A 981 -21.10 2.53 -30.90
C LYS A 981 -21.27 3.74 -29.99
N ALA A 982 -21.99 3.57 -28.89
CA ALA A 982 -22.31 4.60 -27.93
C ALA A 982 -21.40 4.52 -26.69
N TYR A 983 -20.91 5.68 -26.25
CA TYR A 983 -20.05 5.79 -25.07
C TYR A 983 -20.46 6.98 -24.20
N GLY A 984 -20.33 6.83 -22.89
CA GLY A 984 -20.29 7.96 -21.96
C GLY A 984 -18.90 8.58 -21.95
N GLU A 985 -18.79 9.86 -22.30
CA GLU A 985 -17.54 10.61 -22.15
C GLU A 985 -17.34 11.05 -20.70
N VAL A 986 -16.57 10.28 -19.95
CA VAL A 986 -16.29 10.52 -18.53
C VAL A 986 -15.01 11.36 -18.42
N ARG A 987 -15.16 12.60 -17.93
CA ARG A 987 -14.04 13.50 -17.61
C ARG A 987 -14.17 13.96 -16.17
N ILE A 988 -13.58 13.21 -15.26
CA ILE A 988 -13.70 13.45 -13.82
C ILE A 988 -12.36 13.79 -13.18
N PRO A 989 -12.32 14.70 -12.19
CA PRO A 989 -11.11 14.97 -11.43
C PRO A 989 -10.84 13.84 -10.43
N GLU A 990 -9.63 13.83 -9.87
CA GLU A 990 -9.26 12.84 -8.86
C GLU A 990 -10.20 12.90 -7.62
N GLY A 991 -10.61 11.72 -7.16
CA GLY A 991 -11.51 11.52 -6.02
C GLY A 991 -13.00 11.47 -6.39
N TYR A 992 -13.35 11.57 -7.67
CA TYR A 992 -14.72 11.39 -8.17
C TYR A 992 -14.93 9.96 -8.68
N ALA A 993 -16.19 9.56 -8.83
CA ALA A 993 -16.57 8.33 -9.51
C ALA A 993 -17.85 8.51 -10.33
N VAL A 994 -18.06 7.62 -11.30
CA VAL A 994 -19.23 7.58 -12.16
C VAL A 994 -19.78 6.16 -12.22
N VAL A 995 -21.10 6.06 -12.16
CA VAL A 995 -21.83 4.84 -12.54
C VAL A 995 -22.62 5.13 -13.82
N ILE A 996 -22.38 4.34 -14.85
CA ILE A 996 -23.12 4.37 -16.12
C ILE A 996 -24.07 3.17 -16.13
N VAL A 997 -25.38 3.41 -16.06
CA VAL A 997 -26.41 2.38 -15.97
C VAL A 997 -27.04 2.17 -17.35
N ARG A 998 -26.92 0.94 -17.88
CA ARG A 998 -27.48 0.57 -19.17
C ARG A 998 -29.01 0.59 -19.12
N ARG A 999 -29.65 1.10 -20.18
CA ARG A 999 -31.11 1.09 -20.36
C ARG A 999 -31.60 -0.09 -21.19
#